data_AF-A0A2C7YX31-F1
#
_entry.id   AF-A0A2C7YX31-F1
#
_cell.length_a   1.000
_cell.length_b   1.000
_cell.length_c   1.000
_cell.angle_alpha   90.00
_cell.angle_beta   90.00
_cell.angle_gamma   90.00
#
_symmetry.space_group_name_H-M   'P 1'
#
loop_
_entity.id
_entity.type
_entity.pdbx_description
1 polymer ?
#
loop_
_entity_poly.entity_id
_entity_poly.type
_entity_poly.pdbx_seq_one_letter_code
_entity_poly.pdbx_strand_id
1 'polypeptide(L)'
;MHQVDAWWRACNYLVAGQIYLQENPLLKRPLTPEDIKPRLLGHWGTSAGLGFIYAHLNRLIRHTGQDMIYIAGPGHGGPALVAAGYLEGTYTEIYPRVTRDEEGMRRLFRQFSTPGGIPSHASVTTPGSIHEGGELGYALSHGFGAVFDNPDLIAATVVGDGEAETGPAEGGWKGISFLNPVTDGAVLPILHLNGAKISGPTVQARKEPVELQELYEGHGYEVVWVEGSDLPWMHARFADALTYCYDRIKEIQAEARGGSWDGEMPAWPMIILRSPKGWTGPRIVDGNQVEGTWRAHQVPLAGVKTNAAHREQLEDWMRSYRIDELFGPDGTPTELVRANNPEGTKRMSASPYANGGVLSQELDLPDFHDYAVDVTPGTRATERLESTRKLGEYMRDIYTRNPTNFRLFCPDETNSNRLGAVFEVSDRTFMEPTDMLDVKLSNTGRVMEVLSEHNCHGWLDGYTLTGRHGMFATYEAFAMVSASMTMQQAKWLEGAYNLEWRAKVPSTNILLSSTCWRNDHNGFSHQSPELLSLVLNMRGTVSRIYLPPDANCLLDIADHCFKSRSYVNLIVQDKQPQPQWLSMPEAVEHCTRGYGIWDWAGTDGLGDTKPDIVIACAGDVVTMEAIAAAEILKVALPELKVRVVNVVDLMSLYRPKDHPHGMSVKDFSDTFTDDVDVIFAFHGYPGAIHQLVHGRPDADRFRARGFREQGTTTTPFDMVVRNKVDRYHLVMDAINNAHYRPEGSHELYQWCESQLVRHSEYIVENLQDMPEIRDWQLGDDASGAVTQFGGKQVAPRPGAGTVARRAGGKGTVAKAQAADTPAARGADVGDTGKQAQPGADAPSKKDADVKKGTDLKKDTGPKKK
;
A
#
# COMPACT_ATOMS: atom_id res chain seq x y z
N MET A 1 8.94 33.21 25.43
CA MET A 1 8.88 33.73 24.05
C MET A 1 10.25 34.07 23.46
N HIS A 2 11.12 34.89 24.05
CA HIS A 2 12.44 35.18 23.43
C HIS A 2 13.28 33.93 23.09
N GLN A 3 13.24 32.88 23.94
CA GLN A 3 13.86 31.58 23.66
C GLN A 3 13.25 30.86 22.44
N VAL A 4 11.93 31.00 22.22
CA VAL A 4 11.21 30.41 21.08
C VAL A 4 11.56 31.14 19.78
N ASP A 5 11.55 32.48 19.81
CA ASP A 5 12.01 33.33 18.69
C ASP A 5 13.45 33.00 18.30
N ALA A 6 14.37 32.97 19.28
CA ALA A 6 15.77 32.65 19.04
C ALA A 6 15.97 31.24 18.47
N TRP A 7 15.31 30.22 19.04
CA TRP A 7 15.39 28.85 18.53
C TRP A 7 14.84 28.76 17.09
N TRP A 8 13.71 29.40 16.82
CA TRP A 8 13.10 29.42 15.49
C TRP A 8 13.98 30.13 14.46
N ARG A 9 14.53 31.30 14.80
CA ARG A 9 15.51 32.03 13.97
C ARG A 9 16.78 31.19 13.72
N ALA A 10 17.25 30.45 14.72
CA ALA A 10 18.39 29.53 14.57
C ALA A 10 18.04 28.38 13.61
N CYS A 11 16.84 27.80 13.72
CA CYS A 11 16.36 26.78 12.79
C CYS A 11 16.28 27.34 11.36
N ASN A 12 15.64 28.49 11.16
CA ASN A 12 15.53 29.14 9.84
C ASN A 12 16.89 29.50 9.23
N TYR A 13 17.85 29.97 10.04
CA TYR A 13 19.23 30.20 9.62
C TYR A 13 19.91 28.91 9.15
N LEU A 14 19.78 27.82 9.91
CA LEU A 14 20.35 26.51 9.55
C LEU A 14 19.67 25.92 8.30
N VAL A 15 18.38 26.19 8.06
CA VAL A 15 17.68 25.83 6.80
C VAL A 15 18.28 26.59 5.61
N ALA A 16 18.46 27.90 5.72
CA ALA A 16 19.09 28.70 4.66
C ALA A 16 20.54 28.22 4.40
N GLY A 17 21.32 27.98 5.45
CA GLY A 17 22.66 27.42 5.34
C GLY A 17 22.68 26.07 4.62
N GLN A 18 21.77 25.15 4.97
CA GLN A 18 21.61 23.86 4.28
C GLN A 18 21.28 24.00 2.79
N ILE A 19 20.42 24.94 2.39
CA ILE A 19 20.04 25.10 0.97
C ILE A 19 21.17 25.74 0.14
N TYR A 20 21.87 26.74 0.69
CA TYR A 20 22.77 27.60 -0.09
C TYR A 20 24.27 27.38 0.13
N LEU A 21 24.71 27.08 1.36
CA LEU A 21 26.12 27.19 1.74
C LEU A 21 26.87 25.86 1.71
N GLN A 22 28.16 25.94 1.39
CA GLN A 22 29.14 24.86 1.53
C GLN A 22 30.40 25.27 2.32
N GLU A 23 30.64 26.56 2.53
CA GLU A 23 31.69 27.12 3.40
C GLU A 23 31.13 28.34 4.17
N ASN A 24 31.93 28.97 5.03
CA ASN A 24 31.60 30.21 5.76
C ASN A 24 30.25 30.16 6.54
N PRO A 25 29.99 29.10 7.34
CA PRO A 25 28.67 28.83 7.93
C PRO A 25 28.25 29.82 9.03
N LEU A 26 29.15 30.70 9.47
CA LEU A 26 28.90 31.76 10.47
C LEU A 26 29.04 33.17 9.90
N LEU A 27 29.12 33.34 8.57
CA LEU A 27 29.23 34.63 7.87
C LEU A 27 30.32 35.57 8.44
N LYS A 28 31.44 35.00 8.93
CA LYS A 28 32.57 35.73 9.55
C LYS A 28 33.28 36.68 8.58
N ARG A 29 33.05 36.48 7.28
CA ARG A 29 33.39 37.38 6.17
C ARG A 29 32.20 37.42 5.19
N PRO A 30 32.13 38.40 4.28
CA PRO A 30 31.12 38.42 3.22
C PRO A 30 31.13 37.16 2.34
N LEU A 31 29.98 36.84 1.77
CA LEU A 31 29.75 35.65 0.93
C LEU A 31 30.43 35.78 -0.44
N THR A 32 31.34 34.85 -0.75
CA THR A 32 31.96 34.73 -2.07
C THR A 32 31.27 33.62 -2.89
N PRO A 33 31.43 33.58 -4.23
CA PRO A 33 30.92 32.47 -5.03
C PRO A 33 31.35 31.08 -4.53
N GLU A 34 32.51 30.97 -3.91
CA GLU A 34 33.10 29.74 -3.38
C GLU A 34 32.33 29.20 -2.17
N ASP A 35 31.69 30.07 -1.38
CA ASP A 35 30.86 29.68 -0.24
C ASP A 35 29.53 29.03 -0.67
N ILE A 36 29.08 29.29 -1.90
CA ILE A 36 27.78 28.88 -2.41
C ILE A 36 27.87 27.50 -3.07
N LYS A 37 26.92 26.60 -2.76
CA LYS A 37 26.82 25.28 -3.40
C LYS A 37 26.74 25.40 -4.94
N PRO A 38 27.38 24.50 -5.71
CA PRO A 38 27.32 24.53 -7.18
C PRO A 38 25.94 24.14 -7.73
N ARG A 39 25.11 23.47 -6.94
CA ARG A 39 23.69 23.21 -7.20
C ARG A 39 22.90 23.57 -5.94
N LEU A 40 21.90 24.43 -6.08
CA LEU A 40 20.98 24.79 -5.01
C LEU A 40 19.81 23.79 -5.04
N LEU A 41 19.56 23.10 -3.93
CA LEU A 41 18.54 22.06 -3.81
C LEU A 41 17.92 22.12 -2.41
N GLY A 42 16.62 21.82 -2.31
CA GLY A 42 15.83 21.93 -1.09
C GLY A 42 14.64 22.88 -1.24
N HIS A 43 13.87 23.01 -0.16
CA HIS A 43 12.65 23.80 -0.12
C HIS A 43 12.68 24.79 1.04
N TRP A 44 12.48 26.07 0.74
CA TRP A 44 12.31 27.11 1.76
C TRP A 44 10.85 27.23 2.22
N GLY A 45 9.90 27.14 1.28
CA GLY A 45 8.56 27.71 1.44
C GLY A 45 7.73 27.16 2.61
N THR A 46 7.90 25.89 2.99
CA THR A 46 7.22 25.29 4.15
C THR A 46 8.10 25.31 5.41
N SER A 47 9.42 25.29 5.24
CA SER A 47 10.42 25.03 6.29
C SER A 47 10.39 26.05 7.44
N ALA A 48 10.12 27.33 7.15
CA ALA A 48 9.95 28.34 8.18
C ALA A 48 8.73 28.10 9.08
N GLY A 49 7.59 27.68 8.51
CA GLY A 49 6.39 27.34 9.27
C GLY A 49 6.56 26.05 10.08
N LEU A 50 7.21 25.04 9.50
CA LEU A 50 7.54 23.80 10.23
C LEU A 50 8.44 24.09 11.44
N GLY A 51 9.49 24.89 11.26
CA GLY A 51 10.37 25.32 12.35
C GLY A 51 9.66 26.16 13.41
N PHE A 52 8.66 26.95 13.04
CA PHE A 52 7.84 27.74 13.97
C PHE A 52 6.99 26.82 14.86
N ILE A 53 6.27 25.88 14.26
CA ILE A 53 5.47 24.87 14.98
C ILE A 53 6.38 24.07 15.93
N TYR A 54 7.53 23.59 15.45
CA TYR A 54 8.48 22.80 16.24
C TYR A 54 9.00 23.57 17.46
N ALA A 55 9.34 24.87 17.28
CA ALA A 55 9.81 25.73 18.37
C ALA A 55 8.77 25.87 19.50
N HIS A 56 7.49 25.91 19.15
CA HIS A 56 6.38 26.02 20.10
C HIS A 56 6.01 24.70 20.76
N LEU A 57 6.02 23.58 20.02
CA LEU A 57 5.88 22.24 20.59
C LEU A 57 7.01 21.95 21.59
N ASN A 58 8.26 22.30 21.25
CA ASN A 58 9.39 22.20 22.17
C ASN A 58 9.19 23.04 23.44
N ARG A 59 8.60 24.23 23.36
CA ARG A 59 8.17 24.98 24.55
C ARG A 59 7.12 24.21 25.36
N LEU A 60 6.08 23.69 24.71
CA LEU A 60 4.98 22.99 25.39
C LEU A 60 5.51 21.78 26.16
N ILE A 61 6.27 20.90 25.50
CA ILE A 61 6.88 19.70 26.08
C ILE A 61 7.75 20.06 27.29
N ARG A 62 8.51 21.16 27.25
CA ARG A 62 9.31 21.63 28.41
C ARG A 62 8.48 22.09 29.61
N HIS A 63 7.24 22.51 29.40
CA HIS A 63 6.34 22.92 30.48
C HIS A 63 5.48 21.76 31.01
N THR A 64 5.19 20.75 30.18
CA THR A 64 4.22 19.68 30.52
C THR A 64 4.84 18.31 30.70
N GLY A 65 6.03 18.05 30.16
CA GLY A 65 6.64 16.72 30.09
C GLY A 65 5.97 15.76 29.09
N GLN A 66 5.05 16.27 28.25
CA GLN A 66 4.26 15.47 27.31
C GLN A 66 5.13 14.73 26.28
N ASP A 67 4.86 13.45 26.04
CA ASP A 67 5.49 12.70 24.94
C ASP A 67 4.87 13.10 23.61
N MET A 68 5.71 13.48 22.65
CA MET A 68 5.25 13.91 21.33
C MET A 68 6.04 13.26 20.20
N ILE A 69 5.37 13.13 19.07
CA ILE A 69 5.95 12.83 17.77
C ILE A 69 5.50 13.88 16.75
N TYR A 70 6.39 14.30 15.86
CA TYR A 70 6.12 15.32 14.85
C TYR A 70 5.93 14.64 13.49
N ILE A 71 4.72 14.67 12.94
CA ILE A 71 4.45 14.15 11.59
C ILE A 71 4.50 15.31 10.61
N ALA A 72 5.54 15.33 9.78
CA ALA A 72 5.81 16.39 8.80
C ALA A 72 5.21 16.03 7.44
N GLY A 73 3.90 16.22 7.26
CA GLY A 73 3.19 15.96 6.00
C GLY A 73 3.80 16.67 4.78
N PRO A 74 4.07 17.99 4.81
CA PRO A 74 4.87 18.67 3.79
C PRO A 74 6.37 18.42 4.03
N GLY A 75 6.77 17.15 4.14
CA GLY A 75 8.09 16.65 4.54
C GLY A 75 9.22 16.98 3.57
N HIS A 76 8.90 17.48 2.38
CA HIS A 76 9.83 18.23 1.52
C HIS A 76 10.50 19.43 2.22
N GLY A 77 9.96 19.88 3.37
CA GLY A 77 10.60 20.78 4.36
C GLY A 77 11.62 20.11 5.29
N GLY A 78 12.13 18.93 4.95
CA GLY A 78 13.18 18.18 5.65
C GLY A 78 14.33 18.97 6.31
N PRO A 79 14.92 20.03 5.71
CA PRO A 79 16.01 20.76 6.36
C PRO A 79 15.58 21.45 7.67
N ALA A 80 14.29 21.70 7.90
CA ALA A 80 13.79 22.21 9.18
C ALA A 80 13.86 21.15 10.29
N LEU A 81 13.52 19.90 9.97
CA LEU A 81 13.59 18.77 10.92
C LEU A 81 15.05 18.37 11.20
N VAL A 82 15.91 18.43 10.18
CA VAL A 82 17.37 18.24 10.33
C VAL A 82 17.98 19.36 11.18
N ALA A 83 17.59 20.62 10.96
CA ALA A 83 18.02 21.74 11.80
C ALA A 83 17.51 21.61 13.25
N ALA A 84 16.26 21.16 13.45
CA ALA A 84 15.70 20.92 14.77
C ALA A 84 16.50 19.86 15.54
N GLY A 85 16.77 18.69 14.94
CA GLY A 85 17.58 17.64 15.56
C GLY A 85 19.03 18.06 15.84
N TYR A 86 19.59 18.98 15.05
CA TYR A 86 20.90 19.59 15.32
C TYR A 86 20.86 20.52 16.54
N LEU A 87 19.85 21.38 16.65
CA LEU A 87 19.68 22.27 17.80
C LEU A 87 19.43 21.47 19.10
N GLU A 88 18.58 20.44 19.03
CA GLU A 88 18.29 19.50 20.13
C GLU A 88 19.51 18.64 20.53
N GLY A 89 20.48 18.47 19.63
CA GLY A 89 21.73 17.70 19.85
C GLY A 89 21.67 16.26 19.39
N THR A 90 20.47 15.69 19.23
CA THR A 90 20.27 14.29 18.82
C THR A 90 20.89 13.97 17.47
N TYR A 91 20.96 14.95 16.55
CA TYR A 91 21.66 14.77 15.27
C TYR A 91 23.17 14.55 15.47
N THR A 92 23.80 15.18 16.46
CA THR A 92 25.21 14.93 16.82
C THR A 92 25.38 13.62 17.59
N GLU A 93 24.40 13.23 18.42
CA GLU A 93 24.41 11.95 19.13
C GLU A 93 24.38 10.76 18.16
N ILE A 94 23.59 10.86 17.08
CA ILE A 94 23.45 9.83 16.03
C ILE A 94 24.52 9.96 14.94
N TYR A 95 24.96 11.18 14.60
CA TYR A 95 26.02 11.45 13.63
C TYR A 95 27.18 12.26 14.24
N PRO A 96 28.08 11.64 15.04
CA PRO A 96 29.13 12.34 15.79
C PRO A 96 30.15 13.16 14.97
N ARG A 97 30.16 13.02 13.64
CA ARG A 97 30.95 13.85 12.72
C ARG A 97 30.31 15.22 12.45
N VAL A 98 29.08 15.46 12.88
CA VAL A 98 28.33 16.70 12.75
C VAL A 98 28.16 17.29 14.15
N THR A 99 29.27 17.83 14.67
CA THR A 99 29.38 18.46 15.99
C THR A 99 28.58 19.77 16.06
N ARG A 100 28.28 20.25 17.27
CA ARG A 100 27.58 21.53 17.48
C ARG A 100 28.57 22.70 17.55
N ASP A 101 29.36 22.87 16.49
CA ASP A 101 30.39 23.90 16.32
C ASP A 101 30.45 24.37 14.85
N GLU A 102 31.37 25.28 14.50
CA GLU A 102 31.54 25.81 13.15
C GLU A 102 31.82 24.75 12.07
N GLU A 103 32.64 23.74 12.35
CA GLU A 103 32.99 22.69 11.39
C GLU A 103 31.87 21.66 11.26
N GLY A 104 31.18 21.35 12.36
CA GLY A 104 29.98 20.51 12.34
C GLY A 104 28.79 21.20 11.66
N MET A 105 28.59 22.50 11.87
CA MET A 105 27.61 23.31 11.12
C MET A 105 27.97 23.37 9.64
N ARG A 106 29.25 23.52 9.30
CA ARG A 106 29.73 23.43 7.91
C ARG A 106 29.38 22.07 7.28
N ARG A 107 29.54 20.98 8.02
CA ARG A 107 29.19 19.62 7.57
C ARG A 107 27.69 19.44 7.39
N LEU A 108 26.88 19.91 8.35
CA LEU A 108 25.41 19.96 8.25
C LEU A 108 24.96 20.67 6.97
N PHE A 109 25.55 21.83 6.67
CA PHE A 109 25.24 22.59 5.46
C PHE A 109 25.70 21.83 4.22
N ARG A 110 26.97 21.41 4.17
CA ARG A 110 27.56 20.72 3.01
C ARG A 110 26.80 19.46 2.61
N GLN A 111 26.40 18.61 3.55
CA GLN A 111 25.82 17.28 3.26
C GLN A 111 24.36 17.33 2.77
N PHE A 112 23.61 18.39 3.06
CA PHE A 112 22.19 18.45 2.71
C PHE A 112 21.97 18.46 1.19
N SER A 113 21.20 17.50 0.67
CA SER A 113 20.88 17.36 -0.76
C SER A 113 22.10 17.26 -1.69
N THR A 114 23.20 16.63 -1.25
CA THR A 114 24.42 16.43 -2.06
C THR A 114 24.79 14.95 -2.25
N PRO A 115 25.55 14.58 -3.31
CA PRO A 115 26.07 13.22 -3.48
C PRO A 115 26.88 12.76 -2.26
N GLY A 116 26.55 11.59 -1.70
CA GLY A 116 27.18 11.07 -0.48
C GLY A 116 26.79 11.80 0.81
N GLY A 117 25.77 12.67 0.76
CA GLY A 117 25.17 13.34 1.92
C GLY A 117 23.77 12.81 2.24
N ILE A 118 22.88 13.68 2.71
CA ILE A 118 21.53 13.32 3.17
C ILE A 118 20.41 13.77 2.19
N PRO A 119 19.22 13.15 2.24
CA PRO A 119 18.05 13.53 1.43
C PRO A 119 17.57 14.98 1.64
N SER A 120 16.66 15.42 0.77
CA SER A 120 16.00 16.73 0.84
C SER A 120 14.76 16.76 1.74
N HIS A 121 14.18 15.60 2.04
CA HIS A 121 12.93 15.43 2.78
C HIS A 121 13.18 15.03 4.25
N ALA A 122 12.12 14.93 5.06
CA ALA A 122 12.12 14.38 6.42
C ALA A 122 12.32 12.85 6.45
N SER A 123 13.23 12.36 5.60
CA SER A 123 13.47 10.95 5.30
C SER A 123 14.02 10.18 6.51
N VAL A 124 14.10 8.85 6.37
CA VAL A 124 14.49 7.86 7.38
C VAL A 124 15.83 8.16 8.08
N THR A 125 16.73 8.89 7.44
CA THR A 125 17.99 9.40 8.01
C THR A 125 17.81 10.47 9.09
N THR A 126 16.60 11.01 9.25
CA THR A 126 16.28 12.13 10.15
C THR A 126 15.80 11.62 11.50
N PRO A 127 16.51 11.91 12.61
CA PRO A 127 16.03 11.58 13.95
C PRO A 127 14.71 12.31 14.25
N GLY A 128 13.74 11.60 14.84
CA GLY A 128 12.39 12.10 15.08
C GLY A 128 11.36 11.85 13.96
N SER A 129 11.76 11.32 12.80
CA SER A 129 10.82 11.02 11.71
C SER A 129 10.39 9.54 11.67
N ILE A 130 9.09 9.35 11.40
CA ILE A 130 8.46 8.11 10.89
C ILE A 130 7.68 8.34 9.59
N HIS A 131 7.84 9.51 8.95
CA HIS A 131 7.04 9.93 7.81
C HIS A 131 7.85 10.90 6.94
N GLU A 132 8.18 10.50 5.71
CA GLU A 132 9.06 11.30 4.84
C GLU A 132 8.36 12.51 4.21
N GLY A 133 7.04 12.48 4.01
CA GLY A 133 6.26 13.58 3.42
C GLY A 133 6.73 13.98 2.01
N GLY A 134 7.14 12.97 1.22
CA GLY A 134 7.55 13.12 -0.18
C GLY A 134 6.41 12.83 -1.17
N GLU A 135 5.76 11.67 -1.03
CA GLU A 135 4.41 11.47 -1.55
C GLU A 135 3.43 11.94 -0.47
N LEU A 136 2.54 12.87 -0.82
CA LEU A 136 1.74 13.65 0.12
C LEU A 136 0.35 13.02 0.31
N GLY A 137 -0.14 13.02 1.55
CA GLY A 137 -1.52 12.62 1.86
C GLY A 137 -1.65 11.74 3.10
N TYR A 138 -0.59 11.05 3.50
CA TYR A 138 -0.65 10.02 4.55
C TYR A 138 -0.31 10.57 5.95
N ALA A 139 -0.09 11.88 6.10
CA ALA A 139 0.29 12.48 7.38
C ALA A 139 -0.72 12.17 8.50
N LEU A 140 -2.03 12.29 8.21
CA LEU A 140 -3.10 11.98 9.16
C LEU A 140 -3.17 10.49 9.47
N SER A 141 -3.19 9.61 8.48
CA SER A 141 -3.28 8.15 8.73
C SER A 141 -2.06 7.62 9.49
N HIS A 142 -0.84 8.08 9.18
CA HIS A 142 0.35 7.75 9.99
C HIS A 142 0.23 8.32 11.42
N GLY A 143 -0.31 9.53 11.58
CA GLY A 143 -0.54 10.16 12.89
C GLY A 143 -1.54 9.40 13.77
N PHE A 144 -2.68 9.00 13.22
CA PHE A 144 -3.68 8.17 13.91
C PHE A 144 -3.11 6.77 14.24
N GLY A 145 -2.47 6.11 13.26
CA GLY A 145 -1.81 4.82 13.44
C GLY A 145 -0.78 4.83 14.58
N ALA A 146 -0.03 5.92 14.73
CA ALA A 146 0.96 6.11 15.78
C ALA A 146 0.35 6.25 17.19
N VAL A 147 -0.87 6.79 17.34
CA VAL A 147 -1.49 7.07 18.66
C VAL A 147 -2.49 6.03 19.14
N PHE A 148 -3.03 5.18 18.27
CA PHE A 148 -3.81 4.00 18.71
C PHE A 148 -3.00 3.21 19.76
N ASP A 149 -3.67 2.65 20.77
CA ASP A 149 -3.12 1.95 21.95
C ASP A 149 -1.92 2.64 22.66
N ASN A 150 -1.60 3.91 22.36
CA ASN A 150 -0.49 4.68 22.92
C ASN A 150 -1.05 5.86 23.74
N PRO A 151 -1.70 5.60 24.90
CA PRO A 151 -2.61 6.54 25.58
C PRO A 151 -1.98 7.88 25.98
N ASP A 152 -0.66 7.92 26.20
CA ASP A 152 0.04 9.12 26.63
C ASP A 152 0.80 9.85 25.50
N LEU A 153 0.73 9.39 24.25
CA LEU A 153 1.37 10.03 23.10
C LEU A 153 0.47 11.11 22.48
N ILE A 154 1.07 12.23 22.04
CA ILE A 154 0.43 13.17 21.12
C ILE A 154 1.19 13.22 19.79
N ALA A 155 0.50 12.93 18.69
CA ALA A 155 1.01 13.11 17.33
C ALA A 155 0.67 14.52 16.84
N ALA A 156 1.64 15.42 16.87
CA ALA A 156 1.54 16.74 16.28
C ALA A 156 1.69 16.62 14.75
N THR A 157 0.56 16.62 14.05
CA THR A 157 0.48 16.21 12.64
C THR A 157 0.27 17.42 11.75
N VAL A 158 1.34 17.88 11.13
CA VAL A 158 1.31 19.07 10.28
C VAL A 158 0.92 18.68 8.86
N VAL A 159 -0.29 19.04 8.46
CA VAL A 159 -0.83 18.78 7.12
C VAL A 159 -0.54 19.98 6.22
N GLY A 160 0.06 19.76 5.06
CA GLY A 160 0.25 20.82 4.08
C GLY A 160 -1.08 21.24 3.44
N ASP A 161 -1.31 22.54 3.21
CA ASP A 161 -2.53 23.02 2.53
C ASP A 161 -2.66 22.60 1.06
N GLY A 162 -1.56 22.19 0.43
CA GLY A 162 -1.55 21.50 -0.87
C GLY A 162 -1.47 19.98 -0.79
N GLU A 163 -1.28 19.43 0.42
CA GLU A 163 -1.43 18.00 0.72
C GLU A 163 -2.89 17.69 1.06
N ALA A 164 -3.58 18.59 1.76
CA ALA A 164 -5.02 18.53 2.03
C ALA A 164 -5.90 18.48 0.76
N GLU A 165 -5.32 18.72 -0.43
CA GLU A 165 -6.01 18.53 -1.73
C GLU A 165 -5.96 17.08 -2.25
N THR A 166 -5.23 16.17 -1.60
CA THR A 166 -5.13 14.77 -2.03
C THR A 166 -6.25 13.92 -1.42
N GLY A 167 -6.76 12.96 -2.20
CA GLY A 167 -7.79 12.01 -1.73
C GLY A 167 -7.45 11.30 -0.42
N PRO A 168 -6.21 10.88 -0.17
CA PRO A 168 -5.80 10.30 1.12
C PRO A 168 -5.85 11.30 2.28
N ALA A 169 -5.52 12.59 2.07
CA ALA A 169 -5.59 13.60 3.12
C ALA A 169 -7.05 13.95 3.47
N GLU A 170 -7.90 14.18 2.46
CA GLU A 170 -9.34 14.41 2.67
C GLU A 170 -10.00 13.17 3.32
N GLY A 171 -9.52 11.96 2.98
CA GLY A 171 -9.89 10.71 3.64
C GLY A 171 -9.37 10.56 5.07
N GLY A 172 -8.25 11.21 5.43
CA GLY A 172 -7.59 11.07 6.72
C GLY A 172 -8.27 11.82 7.87
N TRP A 173 -9.05 12.86 7.61
CA TRP A 173 -9.72 13.66 8.65
C TRP A 173 -10.72 12.86 9.49
N LYS A 174 -11.32 11.81 8.94
CA LYS A 174 -12.28 10.94 9.66
C LYS A 174 -11.63 10.04 10.73
N GLY A 175 -10.32 10.15 10.99
CA GLY A 175 -9.63 9.30 11.96
C GLY A 175 -10.10 9.46 13.41
N ILE A 176 -10.71 10.61 13.77
CA ILE A 176 -11.29 10.81 15.10
C ILE A 176 -12.51 9.93 15.38
N SER A 177 -13.29 9.57 14.35
CA SER A 177 -14.37 8.58 14.40
C SER A 177 -13.91 7.17 14.80
N PHE A 178 -12.59 6.95 14.92
CA PHE A 178 -11.93 5.69 15.26
C PHE A 178 -10.92 5.82 16.43
N LEU A 179 -10.87 6.97 17.12
CA LEU A 179 -9.88 7.28 18.15
C LEU A 179 -10.52 7.29 19.55
N ASN A 180 -10.22 6.28 20.38
CA ASN A 180 -10.79 6.18 21.72
C ASN A 180 -9.91 6.90 22.77
N PRO A 181 -10.39 7.97 23.43
CA PRO A 181 -9.60 8.75 24.40
C PRO A 181 -9.15 7.97 25.65
N VAL A 182 -9.75 6.81 25.94
CA VAL A 182 -9.37 5.93 27.06
C VAL A 182 -8.11 5.12 26.72
N THR A 183 -8.09 4.44 25.56
CA THR A 183 -7.02 3.50 25.17
C THR A 183 -5.93 4.14 24.31
N ASP A 184 -6.30 5.16 23.55
CA ASP A 184 -5.45 5.75 22.52
C ASP A 184 -4.96 7.15 22.96
N GLY A 185 -3.91 7.62 22.31
CA GLY A 185 -3.34 8.96 22.49
C GLY A 185 -4.21 10.04 21.85
N ALA A 186 -3.58 11.08 21.32
CA ALA A 186 -4.29 12.11 20.56
C ALA A 186 -3.52 12.55 19.32
N VAL A 187 -4.21 12.71 18.19
CA VAL A 187 -3.69 13.48 17.06
C VAL A 187 -4.04 14.94 17.29
N LEU A 188 -3.06 15.83 17.12
CA LEU A 188 -3.31 17.27 17.00
C LEU A 188 -3.02 17.66 15.55
N PRO A 189 -4.05 17.77 14.68
CA PRO A 189 -3.86 18.23 13.31
C PRO A 189 -3.51 19.72 13.30
N ILE A 190 -2.48 20.08 12.53
CA ILE A 190 -2.08 21.46 12.30
C ILE A 190 -2.11 21.70 10.79
N LEU A 191 -3.19 22.28 10.28
CA LEU A 191 -3.31 22.67 8.88
C LEU A 191 -2.41 23.87 8.62
N HIS A 192 -1.31 23.64 7.91
CA HIS A 192 -0.33 24.67 7.56
C HIS A 192 -0.79 25.43 6.32
N LEU A 193 -1.78 26.31 6.53
CA LEU A 193 -2.50 27.12 5.55
C LEU A 193 -1.64 28.27 4.99
N ASN A 194 -0.53 27.91 4.32
CA ASN A 194 0.50 28.85 3.88
C ASN A 194 0.18 29.59 2.55
N GLY A 195 -0.88 29.18 1.86
CA GLY A 195 -1.50 29.92 0.76
C GLY A 195 -1.15 29.44 -0.65
N ALA A 196 -0.27 28.43 -0.77
CA ALA A 196 0.21 27.96 -2.07
C ALA A 196 0.83 26.57 -2.06
N LYS A 197 0.75 25.87 -3.20
CA LYS A 197 1.46 24.62 -3.48
C LYS A 197 2.75 24.89 -4.28
N ILE A 198 3.00 24.18 -5.38
CA ILE A 198 4.25 24.30 -6.16
C ILE A 198 4.28 25.57 -7.02
N SER A 199 3.21 25.81 -7.77
CA SER A 199 3.14 26.82 -8.86
C SER A 199 1.87 27.69 -8.83
N GLY A 200 1.05 27.54 -7.79
CA GLY A 200 -0.24 28.22 -7.65
C GLY A 200 -0.79 28.16 -6.22
N PRO A 201 -1.95 28.79 -5.98
CA PRO A 201 -2.62 28.76 -4.68
C PRO A 201 -3.16 27.36 -4.33
N THR A 202 -3.57 27.21 -3.09
CA THR A 202 -4.26 26.03 -2.55
C THR A 202 -5.77 26.29 -2.43
N VAL A 203 -6.60 25.24 -2.57
CA VAL A 203 -8.07 25.37 -2.59
C VAL A 203 -8.57 25.92 -1.25
N GLN A 204 -8.18 25.29 -0.14
CA GLN A 204 -8.61 25.68 1.20
C GLN A 204 -8.13 27.09 1.60
N ALA A 205 -6.94 27.52 1.14
CA ALA A 205 -6.46 28.87 1.42
C ALA A 205 -7.12 29.97 0.56
N ARG A 206 -8.09 29.60 -0.29
CA ARG A 206 -8.93 30.52 -1.07
C ARG A 206 -10.41 30.48 -0.67
N LYS A 207 -10.77 29.64 0.31
CA LYS A 207 -12.07 29.70 0.99
C LYS A 207 -12.15 30.89 1.93
N GLU A 208 -13.35 31.40 2.14
CA GLU A 208 -13.62 32.29 3.26
C GLU A 208 -13.44 31.52 4.59
N PRO A 209 -13.01 32.18 5.69
CA PRO A 209 -12.70 31.48 6.94
C PRO A 209 -13.87 30.63 7.48
N VAL A 210 -15.11 31.10 7.32
CA VAL A 210 -16.32 30.37 7.72
C VAL A 210 -16.50 29.06 6.96
N GLU A 211 -16.29 29.04 5.64
CA GLU A 211 -16.43 27.81 4.85
C GLU A 211 -15.38 26.74 5.19
N LEU A 212 -14.23 27.16 5.75
CA LEU A 212 -13.17 26.25 6.18
C LEU A 212 -13.37 25.79 7.62
N GLN A 213 -13.97 26.63 8.47
CA GLN A 213 -14.44 26.24 9.80
C GLN A 213 -15.58 25.22 9.71
N GLU A 214 -16.63 25.50 8.93
CA GLU A 214 -17.76 24.61 8.68
C GLU A 214 -17.32 23.23 8.14
N LEU A 215 -16.27 23.17 7.32
CA LEU A 215 -15.71 21.92 6.80
C LEU A 215 -15.15 21.02 7.92
N TYR A 216 -14.43 21.61 8.87
CA TYR A 216 -13.74 20.85 9.93
C TYR A 216 -14.63 20.59 11.16
N GLU A 217 -15.52 21.52 11.49
CA GLU A 217 -16.61 21.27 12.44
C GLU A 217 -17.54 20.17 11.92
N GLY A 218 -17.83 20.15 10.61
CA GLY A 218 -18.55 19.08 9.92
C GLY A 218 -17.83 17.72 9.87
N HIS A 219 -16.54 17.68 10.24
CA HIS A 219 -15.79 16.43 10.47
C HIS A 219 -15.72 16.04 11.96
N GLY A 220 -16.21 16.87 12.89
CA GLY A 220 -16.14 16.64 14.34
C GLY A 220 -14.97 17.32 15.07
N TYR A 221 -14.22 18.23 14.42
CA TYR A 221 -13.12 18.95 15.05
C TYR A 221 -13.53 20.28 15.69
N GLU A 222 -12.90 20.63 16.80
CA GLU A 222 -12.90 21.99 17.35
C GLU A 222 -11.80 22.83 16.64
N VAL A 223 -12.20 23.90 15.94
CA VAL A 223 -11.32 24.62 15.01
C VAL A 223 -10.66 25.84 15.66
N VAL A 224 -9.37 25.74 15.98
CA VAL A 224 -8.60 26.83 16.60
C VAL A 224 -7.78 27.59 15.54
N TRP A 225 -8.14 28.84 15.29
CA TRP A 225 -7.51 29.69 14.27
C TRP A 225 -6.27 30.44 14.79
N VAL A 226 -5.18 30.40 14.03
CA VAL A 226 -4.00 31.26 14.22
C VAL A 226 -3.55 31.86 12.89
N GLU A 227 -3.88 33.14 12.67
CA GLU A 227 -3.52 33.88 11.44
C GLU A 227 -2.56 35.05 11.74
N GLY A 228 -1.49 35.19 10.95
CA GLY A 228 -0.63 36.37 11.02
C GLY A 228 0.77 36.20 10.42
N SER A 229 1.57 37.26 10.56
CA SER A 229 3.01 37.29 10.23
C SER A 229 3.82 38.27 11.08
N ASP A 230 3.15 38.95 12.01
CA ASP A 230 3.62 40.03 12.86
C ASP A 230 4.27 39.48 14.14
N LEU A 231 5.57 39.74 14.28
CA LEU A 231 6.36 39.35 15.44
C LEU A 231 6.42 40.52 16.44
N PRO A 232 6.34 40.27 17.77
CA PRO A 232 6.30 38.96 18.43
C PRO A 232 4.90 38.35 18.58
N TRP A 233 3.82 39.06 18.23
CA TRP A 233 2.43 38.67 18.56
C TRP A 233 1.97 37.34 17.96
N MET A 234 2.53 36.93 16.82
CA MET A 234 2.29 35.60 16.26
C MET A 234 2.79 34.47 17.19
N HIS A 235 3.88 34.68 17.93
CA HIS A 235 4.32 33.72 18.96
C HIS A 235 3.36 33.66 20.15
N ALA A 236 2.77 34.77 20.56
CA ALA A 236 1.76 34.77 21.63
C ALA A 236 0.54 33.94 21.20
N ARG A 237 -0.11 34.33 20.09
CA ARG A 237 -1.31 33.67 19.59
C ARG A 237 -1.14 32.17 19.34
N PHE A 238 -0.01 31.74 18.75
CA PHE A 238 0.23 30.31 18.56
C PHE A 238 0.55 29.57 19.86
N ALA A 239 1.23 30.21 20.81
CA ALA A 239 1.48 29.59 22.11
C ALA A 239 0.20 29.46 22.95
N ASP A 240 -0.70 30.44 22.87
CA ASP A 240 -1.99 30.42 23.57
C ASP A 240 -2.90 29.35 22.95
N ALA A 241 -3.02 29.32 21.62
CA ALA A 241 -3.76 28.28 20.88
C ALA A 241 -3.22 26.86 21.13
N LEU A 242 -1.89 26.66 21.07
CA LEU A 242 -1.27 25.36 21.34
C LEU A 242 -1.43 24.92 22.80
N THR A 243 -1.44 25.86 23.75
CA THR A 243 -1.76 25.56 25.16
C THR A 243 -3.21 25.11 25.28
N TYR A 244 -4.15 25.86 24.67
CA TYR A 244 -5.58 25.51 24.66
C TYR A 244 -5.87 24.13 24.06
N CYS A 245 -5.31 23.81 22.88
CA CYS A 245 -5.49 22.49 22.26
C CYS A 245 -4.90 21.36 23.11
N TYR A 246 -3.76 21.60 23.78
CA TYR A 246 -3.17 20.62 24.71
C TYR A 246 -4.05 20.42 25.95
N ASP A 247 -4.50 21.50 26.59
CA ASP A 247 -5.35 21.43 27.78
C ASP A 247 -6.68 20.74 27.45
N ARG A 248 -7.31 21.08 26.32
CA ARG A 248 -8.54 20.41 25.83
C ARG A 248 -8.33 18.92 25.54
N ILE A 249 -7.20 18.51 24.94
CA ILE A 249 -6.84 17.09 24.79
C ILE A 249 -6.74 16.41 26.16
N LYS A 250 -6.20 17.08 27.18
CA LYS A 250 -6.06 16.52 28.54
C LYS A 250 -7.36 16.51 29.34
N GLU A 251 -8.26 17.46 29.12
CA GLU A 251 -9.64 17.39 29.60
C GLU A 251 -10.34 16.16 29.02
N ILE A 252 -10.36 16.01 27.69
CA ILE A 252 -10.95 14.85 26.99
C ILE A 252 -10.39 13.52 27.51
N GLN A 253 -9.06 13.41 27.62
CA GLN A 253 -8.43 12.19 28.14
C GLN A 253 -8.75 11.96 29.64
N ALA A 254 -8.88 13.00 30.45
CA ALA A 254 -9.21 12.88 31.88
C ALA A 254 -10.68 12.56 32.13
N GLU A 255 -11.61 13.15 31.37
CA GLU A 255 -13.05 12.88 31.42
C GLU A 255 -13.35 11.42 31.02
N ALA A 256 -12.72 10.96 29.93
CA ALA A 256 -12.81 9.58 29.46
C ALA A 256 -12.23 8.58 30.47
N ARG A 257 -10.98 8.79 30.92
CA ARG A 257 -10.27 7.86 31.82
C ARG A 257 -10.76 7.96 33.28
N GLY A 258 -11.47 9.02 33.64
CA GLY A 258 -12.11 9.21 34.95
C GLY A 258 -13.39 8.38 35.14
N GLY A 259 -13.93 7.78 34.08
CA GLY A 259 -15.12 6.92 34.15
C GLY A 259 -16.45 7.68 34.30
N SER A 260 -16.46 8.98 34.03
CA SER A 260 -17.67 9.82 33.98
C SER A 260 -18.14 10.14 32.56
N TRP A 261 -17.37 9.74 31.55
CA TRP A 261 -17.73 9.83 30.14
C TRP A 261 -18.84 8.84 29.77
N ASP A 262 -19.78 9.30 28.96
CA ASP A 262 -20.96 8.57 28.47
C ASP A 262 -20.67 7.68 27.25
N GLY A 263 -19.60 7.97 26.52
CA GLY A 263 -19.17 7.24 25.33
C GLY A 263 -19.25 8.03 24.03
N GLU A 264 -19.77 9.27 24.04
CA GLU A 264 -19.90 10.12 22.83
C GLU A 264 -18.53 10.58 22.29
N MET A 265 -18.40 10.71 20.96
CA MET A 265 -17.17 11.24 20.36
C MET A 265 -16.90 12.68 20.82
N PRO A 266 -15.74 12.95 21.46
CA PRO A 266 -15.39 14.31 21.87
C PRO A 266 -14.98 15.16 20.66
N ALA A 267 -15.31 16.45 20.69
CA ALA A 267 -14.79 17.41 19.72
C ALA A 267 -13.26 17.58 19.91
N TRP A 268 -12.47 16.93 19.06
CA TRP A 268 -11.01 16.98 19.14
C TRP A 268 -10.47 18.29 18.57
N PRO A 269 -9.53 18.98 19.24
CA PRO A 269 -9.03 20.26 18.76
C PRO A 269 -8.06 20.11 17.59
N MET A 270 -8.20 20.97 16.59
CA MET A 270 -7.23 21.18 15.51
C MET A 270 -6.77 22.64 15.45
N ILE A 271 -5.60 22.88 14.84
CA ILE A 271 -5.09 24.25 14.60
C ILE A 271 -5.08 24.55 13.10
N ILE A 272 -5.69 25.66 12.68
CA ILE A 272 -5.48 26.25 11.36
C ILE A 272 -4.42 27.35 11.47
N LEU A 273 -3.19 27.06 11.01
CA LEU A 273 -2.08 28.00 10.98
C LEU A 273 -2.00 28.71 9.62
N ARG A 274 -2.52 29.93 9.53
CA ARG A 274 -2.44 30.78 8.34
C ARG A 274 -1.26 31.75 8.45
N SER A 275 -0.12 31.38 7.87
CA SER A 275 1.13 32.16 7.85
C SER A 275 1.78 32.17 6.46
N PRO A 276 2.44 33.25 6.00
CA PRO A 276 2.90 33.35 4.60
C PRO A 276 3.82 32.21 4.12
N LYS A 277 3.61 31.67 2.92
CA LYS A 277 4.59 30.73 2.34
C LYS A 277 5.98 31.37 2.23
N GLY A 278 6.99 30.72 2.79
CA GLY A 278 8.36 31.23 2.87
C GLY A 278 8.54 32.43 3.82
N TRP A 279 7.68 32.55 4.84
CA TRP A 279 7.75 33.58 5.89
C TRP A 279 9.17 33.78 6.43
N THR A 280 9.57 35.03 6.65
CA THR A 280 10.93 35.50 7.00
C THR A 280 11.98 35.35 5.87
N GLY A 281 11.55 34.91 4.69
CA GLY A 281 12.38 34.82 3.49
C GLY A 281 12.52 36.12 2.69
N PRO A 282 13.19 36.08 1.53
CA PRO A 282 13.26 37.19 0.60
C PRO A 282 11.86 37.62 0.13
N ARG A 283 11.48 38.87 0.41
CA ARG A 283 10.14 39.40 0.09
C ARG A 283 9.92 39.61 -1.39
N ILE A 284 10.87 40.26 -2.04
CA ILE A 284 10.84 40.61 -3.46
C ILE A 284 12.18 40.19 -4.07
N VAL A 285 12.14 39.49 -5.21
CA VAL A 285 13.32 39.06 -5.99
C VAL A 285 13.04 39.40 -7.46
N ASP A 286 13.98 40.04 -8.15
CA ASP A 286 13.80 40.53 -9.53
C ASP A 286 12.47 41.29 -9.75
N GLY A 287 12.06 42.12 -8.77
CA GLY A 287 10.80 42.87 -8.79
C GLY A 287 9.51 42.04 -8.59
N ASN A 288 9.62 40.73 -8.40
CA ASN A 288 8.48 39.82 -8.15
C ASN A 288 8.29 39.57 -6.65
N GLN A 289 7.04 39.58 -6.18
CA GLN A 289 6.70 39.11 -4.83
C GLN A 289 6.99 37.60 -4.68
N VAL A 290 7.70 37.23 -3.60
CA VAL A 290 8.13 35.86 -3.29
C VAL A 290 7.55 35.36 -1.96
N GLU A 291 7.80 36.05 -0.84
CA GLU A 291 7.13 35.76 0.46
C GLU A 291 5.61 35.83 0.29
N GLY A 292 4.88 34.85 0.86
CA GLY A 292 3.43 34.73 0.71
C GLY A 292 2.97 34.19 -0.65
N THR A 293 3.86 33.60 -1.46
CA THR A 293 3.53 33.07 -2.79
C THR A 293 4.15 31.70 -3.07
N TRP A 294 3.67 31.03 -4.11
CA TRP A 294 4.26 29.79 -4.62
C TRP A 294 5.74 29.92 -5.01
N ARG A 295 6.24 31.12 -5.37
CA ARG A 295 7.66 31.32 -5.74
C ARG A 295 8.63 30.99 -4.62
N ALA A 296 8.20 31.06 -3.36
CA ALA A 296 9.00 30.68 -2.20
C ALA A 296 9.15 29.15 -2.01
N HIS A 297 8.42 28.31 -2.76
CA HIS A 297 8.32 26.88 -2.48
C HIS A 297 9.68 26.13 -2.51
N GLN A 298 10.45 26.26 -3.59
CA GLN A 298 11.79 25.64 -3.72
C GLN A 298 12.88 26.58 -3.19
N VAL A 299 13.71 27.12 -4.08
CA VAL A 299 14.87 27.98 -3.77
C VAL A 299 14.52 29.42 -4.18
N PRO A 300 14.18 30.33 -3.24
CA PRO A 300 13.70 31.68 -3.59
C PRO A 300 14.74 32.58 -4.27
N LEU A 301 16.04 32.31 -4.09
CA LEU A 301 17.14 33.02 -4.77
C LEU A 301 17.83 32.07 -5.76
N ALA A 302 17.39 32.08 -7.01
CA ALA A 302 18.10 31.40 -8.09
C ALA A 302 19.41 32.14 -8.44
N GLY A 303 20.43 31.40 -8.92
CA GLY A 303 21.63 32.00 -9.51
C GLY A 303 22.60 32.70 -8.54
N VAL A 304 22.43 32.58 -7.22
CA VAL A 304 23.29 33.20 -6.18
C VAL A 304 24.79 33.04 -6.46
N LYS A 305 25.24 31.87 -6.91
CA LYS A 305 26.67 31.62 -7.20
C LYS A 305 27.25 32.54 -8.28
N THR A 306 26.44 33.04 -9.22
CA THR A 306 26.87 33.93 -10.31
C THR A 306 26.39 35.37 -10.14
N ASN A 307 25.14 35.62 -9.74
CA ASN A 307 24.61 36.97 -9.52
C ASN A 307 25.07 37.55 -8.17
N ALA A 308 25.80 38.67 -8.19
CA ALA A 308 26.28 39.36 -6.99
C ALA A 308 25.14 39.91 -6.11
N ALA A 309 24.11 40.52 -6.71
CA ALA A 309 22.98 41.06 -5.96
C ALA A 309 22.19 39.96 -5.23
N HIS A 310 22.15 38.74 -5.78
CA HIS A 310 21.52 37.59 -5.12
C HIS A 310 22.40 37.00 -4.00
N ARG A 311 23.72 37.25 -3.97
CA ARG A 311 24.56 36.95 -2.80
C ARG A 311 24.35 37.97 -1.69
N GLU A 312 24.32 39.25 -2.05
CA GLU A 312 24.02 40.35 -1.12
C GLU A 312 22.65 40.13 -0.46
N GLN A 313 21.61 39.84 -1.25
CA GLN A 313 20.28 39.52 -0.73
C GLN A 313 20.22 38.22 0.11
N LEU A 314 21.06 37.21 -0.19
CA LEU A 314 21.18 36.02 0.67
C LEU A 314 21.89 36.35 1.98
N GLU A 315 22.96 37.16 1.94
CA GLU A 315 23.72 37.55 3.12
C GLU A 315 22.87 38.43 4.05
N ASP A 316 22.18 39.45 3.52
CA ASP A 316 21.24 40.28 4.27
C ASP A 316 20.13 39.43 4.93
N TRP A 317 19.54 38.50 4.17
CA TRP A 317 18.51 37.60 4.67
C TRP A 317 19.05 36.70 5.80
N MET A 318 20.20 36.06 5.62
CA MET A 318 20.79 35.21 6.65
C MET A 318 21.27 36.02 7.88
N ARG A 319 21.77 37.25 7.69
CA ARG A 319 22.13 38.16 8.78
C ARG A 319 20.90 38.73 9.53
N SER A 320 19.74 38.82 8.88
CA SER A 320 18.50 39.32 9.52
C SER A 320 18.06 38.50 10.73
N TYR A 321 18.46 37.23 10.79
CA TYR A 321 18.25 36.36 11.96
C TYR A 321 19.10 36.75 13.18
N ARG A 322 20.04 37.71 13.07
CA ARG A 322 20.95 38.20 14.13
C ARG A 322 21.78 37.06 14.74
N ILE A 323 22.64 36.47 13.92
CA ILE A 323 23.36 35.21 14.20
C ILE A 323 24.20 35.23 15.48
N ASP A 324 24.75 36.38 15.86
CA ASP A 324 25.58 36.54 17.06
C ASP A 324 24.78 36.42 18.38
N GLU A 325 23.44 36.47 18.33
CA GLU A 325 22.56 36.13 19.46
C GLU A 325 22.33 34.60 19.55
N LEU A 326 22.55 33.87 18.46
CA LEU A 326 22.09 32.49 18.24
C LEU A 326 23.21 31.46 18.32
N PHE A 327 24.41 31.83 17.87
CA PHE A 327 25.60 30.97 17.89
C PHE A 327 26.80 31.74 18.46
N GLY A 328 27.63 31.06 19.24
CA GLY A 328 28.90 31.61 19.74
C GLY A 328 29.94 31.79 18.63
N PRO A 329 31.09 32.44 18.93
CA PRO A 329 32.17 32.63 17.96
C PRO A 329 32.78 31.32 17.41
N ASP A 330 32.55 30.20 18.11
CA ASP A 330 32.91 28.83 17.76
C ASP A 330 31.80 28.05 17.04
N GLY A 331 30.63 28.65 16.81
CA GLY A 331 29.46 28.02 16.20
C GLY A 331 28.56 27.24 17.15
N THR A 332 28.84 27.22 18.46
CA THR A 332 27.99 26.55 19.44
C THR A 332 26.64 27.27 19.60
N PRO A 333 25.47 26.58 19.57
CA PRO A 333 24.18 27.23 19.84
C PRO A 333 24.18 27.89 21.23
N THR A 334 23.78 29.16 21.31
CA THR A 334 23.81 29.93 22.57
C THR A 334 22.81 29.40 23.60
N GLU A 335 22.99 29.76 24.87
CA GLU A 335 22.04 29.36 25.92
C GLU A 335 20.62 29.89 25.67
N LEU A 336 20.48 31.05 25.01
CA LEU A 336 19.18 31.59 24.60
C LEU A 336 18.42 30.64 23.64
N VAL A 337 19.15 29.95 22.76
CA VAL A 337 18.62 28.92 21.85
C VAL A 337 18.42 27.60 22.59
N ARG A 338 19.45 27.09 23.27
CA ARG A 338 19.42 25.79 23.97
C ARG A 338 18.32 25.71 25.02
N ALA A 339 18.03 26.81 25.72
CA ALA A 339 16.98 26.89 26.73
C ALA A 339 15.54 26.77 26.17
N ASN A 340 15.35 26.51 24.88
CA ASN A 340 14.07 26.06 24.31
C ASN A 340 14.01 24.55 23.99
N ASN A 341 15.09 23.79 24.16
CA ASN A 341 15.11 22.33 23.94
C ASN A 341 14.47 21.57 25.11
N PRO A 342 13.64 20.54 24.87
CA PRO A 342 13.36 19.49 25.84
C PRO A 342 14.63 18.70 26.21
N GLU A 343 14.53 17.82 27.21
CA GLU A 343 15.63 16.98 27.68
C GLU A 343 15.42 15.49 27.35
N GLY A 344 16.52 14.74 27.21
CA GLY A 344 16.49 13.29 27.05
C GLY A 344 15.63 12.80 25.88
N THR A 345 14.72 11.87 26.16
CA THR A 345 13.76 11.28 25.21
C THR A 345 12.54 12.17 24.92
N LYS A 346 12.35 13.28 25.65
CA LYS A 346 11.24 14.23 25.40
C LYS A 346 11.52 15.18 24.22
N ARG A 347 12.78 15.24 23.76
CA ARG A 347 13.16 15.92 22.51
C ARG A 347 12.48 15.21 21.35
N MET A 348 11.73 15.90 20.49
CA MET A 348 10.99 15.23 19.42
C MET A 348 11.93 14.51 18.44
N SER A 349 13.17 15.00 18.25
CA SER A 349 14.19 14.28 17.47
C SER A 349 14.76 13.01 18.15
N ALA A 350 14.57 12.86 19.46
CA ALA A 350 14.99 11.70 20.27
C ALA A 350 13.82 10.87 20.82
N SER A 351 12.59 11.15 20.39
CA SER A 351 11.38 10.46 20.84
C SER A 351 11.47 8.97 20.49
N PRO A 352 11.29 8.04 21.45
CA PRO A 352 11.45 6.61 21.19
C PRO A 352 10.37 6.07 20.25
N TYR A 353 9.19 6.72 20.22
CA TYR A 353 8.13 6.48 19.23
C TYR A 353 8.59 6.74 17.79
N ALA A 354 9.57 7.62 17.58
CA ALA A 354 10.16 7.86 16.26
C ALA A 354 11.24 6.84 15.86
N ASN A 355 11.53 5.88 16.75
CA ASN A 355 12.44 4.75 16.54
C ASN A 355 11.79 3.46 17.06
N GLY A 356 10.50 3.24 16.77
CA GLY A 356 9.59 2.34 17.50
C GLY A 356 10.06 0.88 17.68
N GLY A 357 11.03 0.40 16.91
CA GLY A 357 11.73 -0.86 17.19
C GLY A 357 12.38 -0.93 18.58
N VAL A 358 12.67 0.20 19.24
CA VAL A 358 13.16 0.23 20.64
C VAL A 358 12.04 0.12 21.69
N LEU A 359 10.78 0.31 21.28
CA LEU A 359 9.58 0.13 22.10
C LEU A 359 8.88 -1.20 21.82
N SER A 360 9.26 -1.87 20.73
CA SER A 360 8.59 -3.08 20.24
C SER A 360 8.65 -4.21 21.25
N GLN A 361 7.48 -4.76 21.56
CA GLN A 361 7.32 -5.97 22.35
C GLN A 361 6.94 -7.12 21.42
N GLU A 362 7.51 -8.31 21.62
CA GLU A 362 7.05 -9.52 20.92
C GLU A 362 5.57 -9.79 21.21
N LEU A 363 4.87 -10.42 20.26
CA LEU A 363 3.51 -10.89 20.49
C LEU A 363 3.54 -12.18 21.31
N ASP A 364 2.67 -12.29 22.31
CA ASP A 364 2.28 -13.59 22.87
C ASP A 364 1.37 -14.28 21.86
N LEU A 365 1.97 -15.08 20.98
CA LEU A 365 1.28 -15.82 19.95
C LEU A 365 0.76 -17.17 20.52
N PRO A 366 -0.48 -17.58 20.20
CA PRO A 366 -0.91 -18.96 20.34
C PRO A 366 0.00 -19.92 19.56
N ASP A 367 -0.02 -21.20 19.91
CA ASP A 367 0.62 -22.21 19.05
C ASP A 367 -0.27 -22.41 17.82
N PHE A 368 0.25 -22.11 16.63
CA PHE A 368 -0.54 -22.23 15.40
C PHE A 368 -0.93 -23.68 15.07
N HIS A 369 -0.28 -24.67 15.69
CA HIS A 369 -0.68 -26.08 15.63
C HIS A 369 -2.06 -26.35 16.26
N ASP A 370 -2.52 -25.54 17.22
CA ASP A 370 -3.85 -25.70 17.85
C ASP A 370 -5.02 -25.41 16.87
N TYR A 371 -4.74 -24.76 15.74
CA TYR A 371 -5.70 -24.37 14.69
C TYR A 371 -5.63 -25.26 13.44
N ALA A 372 -4.75 -26.27 13.47
CA ALA A 372 -4.46 -27.12 12.33
C ALA A 372 -5.70 -27.85 11.79
N VAL A 373 -5.74 -27.99 10.46
CA VAL A 373 -6.65 -28.91 9.78
C VAL A 373 -6.02 -30.31 9.79
N ASP A 374 -6.77 -31.32 10.22
CA ASP A 374 -6.33 -32.71 10.13
C ASP A 374 -6.37 -33.19 8.67
N VAL A 375 -5.19 -33.37 8.09
CA VAL A 375 -5.00 -33.85 6.72
C VAL A 375 -4.09 -35.06 6.78
N THR A 376 -4.55 -36.18 6.24
CA THR A 376 -3.80 -37.43 6.17
C THR A 376 -3.56 -37.80 4.70
N PRO A 377 -2.62 -38.70 4.37
CA PRO A 377 -2.44 -39.19 3.01
C PRO A 377 -3.70 -39.79 2.36
N GLY A 378 -4.70 -40.21 3.16
CA GLY A 378 -5.99 -40.72 2.68
C GLY A 378 -7.14 -39.70 2.72
N THR A 379 -6.90 -38.46 3.15
CA THR A 379 -7.90 -37.37 3.22
C THR A 379 -7.42 -36.06 2.57
N ARG A 380 -6.28 -36.06 1.87
CA ARG A 380 -5.85 -34.92 1.05
C ARG A 380 -6.92 -34.61 0.01
N ALA A 381 -7.34 -33.35 -0.07
CA ALA A 381 -8.33 -32.86 -1.03
C ALA A 381 -9.73 -33.54 -1.02
N THR A 382 -10.09 -34.27 0.05
CA THR A 382 -11.47 -34.74 0.24
C THR A 382 -12.36 -33.67 0.88
N GLU A 383 -11.82 -32.94 1.86
CA GLU A 383 -12.50 -31.78 2.46
C GLU A 383 -12.15 -30.46 1.76
N ARG A 384 -13.10 -29.52 1.77
CA ARG A 384 -12.94 -28.16 1.23
C ARG A 384 -13.28 -27.11 2.29
N LEU A 385 -12.31 -26.29 2.67
CA LEU A 385 -12.43 -25.31 3.75
C LEU A 385 -12.15 -23.88 3.28
N GLU A 386 -12.77 -22.90 3.93
CA GLU A 386 -12.49 -21.47 3.72
C GLU A 386 -11.22 -21.08 4.51
N SER A 387 -10.04 -21.25 3.90
CA SER A 387 -8.73 -21.23 4.60
C SER A 387 -8.50 -20.00 5.50
N THR A 388 -8.93 -18.82 5.08
CA THR A 388 -8.79 -17.58 5.88
C THR A 388 -9.60 -17.57 7.18
N ARG A 389 -10.55 -18.49 7.38
CA ARG A 389 -11.20 -18.70 8.70
C ARG A 389 -10.21 -19.16 9.76
N LYS A 390 -9.26 -20.03 9.43
CA LYS A 390 -8.24 -20.48 10.39
C LYS A 390 -7.30 -19.35 10.80
N LEU A 391 -6.97 -18.45 9.88
CA LEU A 391 -6.26 -17.22 10.21
C LEU A 391 -7.12 -16.28 11.08
N GLY A 392 -8.43 -16.20 10.87
CA GLY A 392 -9.36 -15.48 11.75
C GLY A 392 -9.41 -16.06 13.17
N GLU A 393 -9.53 -17.39 13.30
CA GLU A 393 -9.52 -18.11 14.58
C GLU A 393 -8.20 -17.89 15.33
N TYR A 394 -7.06 -17.96 14.63
CA TYR A 394 -5.74 -17.67 15.19
C TYR A 394 -5.63 -16.22 15.66
N MET A 395 -6.05 -15.25 14.84
CA MET A 395 -6.01 -13.83 15.19
C MET A 395 -6.93 -13.46 16.36
N ARG A 396 -8.07 -14.14 16.56
CA ARG A 396 -8.92 -13.95 17.76
C ARG A 396 -8.12 -14.17 19.05
N ASP A 397 -7.30 -15.21 19.08
CA ASP A 397 -6.56 -15.56 20.29
C ASP A 397 -5.28 -14.73 20.43
N ILE A 398 -4.69 -14.27 19.32
CA ILE A 398 -3.69 -13.18 19.32
C ILE A 398 -4.29 -11.90 19.93
N TYR A 399 -5.49 -11.49 19.52
CA TYR A 399 -6.20 -10.33 20.07
C TYR A 399 -6.41 -10.44 21.59
N THR A 400 -6.75 -11.64 22.05
CA THR A 400 -7.00 -11.95 23.48
C THR A 400 -5.72 -11.87 24.31
N ARG A 401 -4.59 -12.37 23.78
CA ARG A 401 -3.27 -12.33 24.43
C ARG A 401 -2.58 -10.98 24.34
N ASN A 402 -2.87 -10.18 23.32
CA ASN A 402 -2.17 -8.93 23.00
C ASN A 402 -3.12 -7.71 23.00
N PRO A 403 -3.79 -7.40 24.13
CA PRO A 403 -4.90 -6.44 24.20
C PRO A 403 -4.54 -4.99 23.89
N THR A 404 -3.25 -4.66 23.73
CA THR A 404 -2.76 -3.34 23.32
C THR A 404 -1.70 -3.38 22.21
N ASN A 405 -1.24 -4.55 21.77
CA ASN A 405 -0.07 -4.68 20.89
C ASN A 405 -0.38 -5.24 19.48
N PHE A 406 -1.62 -5.68 19.23
CA PHE A 406 -2.09 -6.17 17.93
C PHE A 406 -3.40 -5.50 17.48
N ARG A 407 -3.52 -5.11 16.20
CA ARG A 407 -4.80 -4.77 15.52
C ARG A 407 -4.84 -5.26 14.06
N LEU A 408 -6.05 -5.59 13.60
CA LEU A 408 -6.43 -5.86 12.21
C LEU A 408 -7.04 -4.58 11.58
N PHE A 409 -6.62 -4.28 10.35
CA PHE A 409 -7.10 -3.16 9.52
C PHE A 409 -7.70 -3.72 8.23
N CYS A 410 -8.91 -3.32 7.86
CA CYS A 410 -9.64 -3.93 6.75
C CYS A 410 -10.70 -2.97 6.15
N PRO A 411 -10.85 -2.83 4.82
CA PRO A 411 -11.63 -1.72 4.26
C PRO A 411 -13.14 -2.01 4.15
N ASP A 412 -13.79 -2.32 5.28
CA ASP A 412 -15.17 -2.86 5.37
C ASP A 412 -15.31 -4.29 4.80
N GLU A 413 -14.29 -5.13 5.05
CA GLU A 413 -14.18 -6.46 4.43
C GLU A 413 -13.86 -7.60 5.41
N THR A 414 -13.68 -7.37 6.73
CA THR A 414 -13.21 -8.41 7.68
C THR A 414 -14.09 -9.67 7.67
N ASN A 415 -15.41 -9.47 7.66
CA ASN A 415 -16.38 -10.56 7.51
C ASN A 415 -16.40 -11.15 6.08
N SER A 416 -16.18 -10.32 5.06
CA SER A 416 -16.13 -10.77 3.66
C SER A 416 -14.92 -11.66 3.39
N ASN A 417 -13.73 -11.29 3.88
CA ASN A 417 -12.47 -12.03 3.82
C ASN A 417 -12.39 -13.17 4.87
N ARG A 418 -13.50 -13.45 5.58
CA ARG A 418 -13.71 -14.55 6.56
C ARG A 418 -12.87 -14.50 7.84
N LEU A 419 -12.22 -13.37 8.11
CA LEU A 419 -11.41 -13.15 9.32
C LEU A 419 -12.26 -12.91 10.59
N GLY A 420 -13.60 -12.85 10.45
CA GLY A 420 -14.56 -12.39 11.45
C GLY A 420 -14.62 -13.13 12.80
N ALA A 421 -13.87 -14.21 13.01
CA ALA A 421 -13.73 -14.81 14.35
C ALA A 421 -13.08 -13.84 15.36
N VAL A 422 -12.34 -12.81 14.90
CA VAL A 422 -11.89 -11.70 15.77
C VAL A 422 -13.06 -10.98 16.47
N PHE A 423 -14.27 -11.01 15.89
CA PHE A 423 -15.47 -10.42 16.49
C PHE A 423 -16.06 -11.27 17.64
N GLU A 424 -15.49 -12.43 17.97
CA GLU A 424 -15.84 -13.19 19.17
C GLU A 424 -15.30 -12.53 20.45
N VAL A 425 -14.18 -11.78 20.35
CA VAL A 425 -13.44 -11.20 21.49
C VAL A 425 -13.23 -9.69 21.39
N SER A 426 -13.59 -9.08 20.26
CA SER A 426 -13.53 -7.64 20.03
C SER A 426 -14.73 -7.19 19.17
N ASP A 427 -14.84 -5.89 18.96
CA ASP A 427 -15.77 -5.25 18.05
C ASP A 427 -14.99 -4.35 17.07
N ARG A 428 -15.67 -3.85 16.03
CA ARG A 428 -15.17 -2.72 15.23
C ARG A 428 -15.08 -1.48 16.09
N THR A 429 -13.95 -0.78 15.99
CA THR A 429 -13.73 0.52 16.64
C THR A 429 -14.62 1.55 15.95
N PHE A 430 -15.51 2.22 16.69
CA PHE A 430 -16.39 3.25 16.15
C PHE A 430 -16.83 4.21 17.26
N MET A 431 -16.58 5.51 17.07
CA MET A 431 -16.86 6.57 18.05
C MET A 431 -18.16 7.32 17.77
N GLU A 432 -18.68 7.23 16.54
CA GLU A 432 -19.93 7.86 16.12
C GLU A 432 -21.16 7.14 16.70
N PRO A 433 -22.35 7.78 16.73
CA PRO A 433 -23.57 7.15 17.23
C PRO A 433 -23.95 5.86 16.46
N THR A 434 -24.14 4.77 17.20
CA THR A 434 -24.65 3.48 16.71
C THR A 434 -26.13 3.29 17.05
N ASP A 435 -26.88 2.54 16.22
CA ASP A 435 -28.27 2.14 16.51
C ASP A 435 -28.45 0.63 16.78
N MET A 436 -29.70 0.17 16.87
CA MET A 436 -30.06 -1.22 17.21
C MET A 436 -29.92 -2.23 16.04
N LEU A 437 -29.57 -1.77 14.84
CA LEU A 437 -29.28 -2.56 13.64
C LEU A 437 -27.78 -2.78 13.46
N ASP A 438 -26.95 -1.97 14.11
CA ASP A 438 -25.50 -2.07 14.07
C ASP A 438 -25.00 -3.35 14.75
N VAL A 439 -24.07 -4.05 14.08
CA VAL A 439 -23.55 -5.33 14.54
C VAL A 439 -22.04 -5.24 14.73
N LYS A 440 -21.61 -5.50 15.97
CA LYS A 440 -20.19 -5.56 16.33
C LYS A 440 -19.46 -4.24 16.03
N LEU A 441 -20.04 -3.14 16.47
CA LEU A 441 -19.50 -1.77 16.50
C LEU A 441 -19.49 -1.30 17.96
N SER A 442 -18.38 -0.70 18.40
CA SER A 442 -18.20 -0.20 19.78
C SER A 442 -17.07 0.83 19.84
N ASN A 443 -17.18 1.81 20.73
CA ASN A 443 -16.07 2.72 21.03
C ASN A 443 -14.88 1.99 21.67
N THR A 444 -15.10 0.87 22.38
CA THR A 444 -14.06 -0.03 22.91
C THR A 444 -13.63 -1.14 21.93
N GLY A 445 -14.11 -1.10 20.68
CA GLY A 445 -13.64 -1.97 19.61
C GLY A 445 -12.13 -1.81 19.35
N ARG A 446 -11.52 -2.85 18.77
CA ARG A 446 -10.11 -2.83 18.36
C ARG A 446 -9.87 -3.42 16.97
N VAL A 447 -10.91 -3.81 16.23
CA VAL A 447 -10.82 -4.06 14.78
C VAL A 447 -11.03 -2.72 14.07
N MET A 448 -10.20 -2.41 13.06
CA MET A 448 -10.23 -1.11 12.39
C MET A 448 -10.83 -1.25 11.00
N GLU A 449 -12.10 -0.88 10.84
CA GLU A 449 -12.78 -0.95 9.54
C GLU A 449 -13.26 0.42 9.06
N VAL A 450 -12.81 0.81 7.85
CA VAL A 450 -13.30 1.99 7.13
C VAL A 450 -13.11 1.75 5.64
N LEU A 451 -14.09 2.10 4.81
CA LEU A 451 -14.00 1.90 3.35
C LEU A 451 -13.00 2.90 2.73
N SER A 452 -11.71 2.61 2.92
CA SER A 452 -10.52 3.31 2.42
C SER A 452 -9.26 2.50 2.76
N GLU A 453 -8.65 1.93 1.73
CA GLU A 453 -7.37 1.21 1.78
C GLU A 453 -6.23 2.14 2.23
N HIS A 454 -6.29 3.41 1.83
CA HIS A 454 -5.35 4.46 2.24
C HIS A 454 -5.32 4.68 3.75
N ASN A 455 -6.49 4.67 4.40
CA ASN A 455 -6.55 4.76 5.86
C ASN A 455 -6.09 3.45 6.50
N CYS A 456 -6.57 2.30 6.03
CA CYS A 456 -6.19 1.00 6.60
C CYS A 456 -4.68 0.72 6.53
N HIS A 457 -4.05 0.97 5.38
CA HIS A 457 -2.59 0.81 5.17
C HIS A 457 -1.79 1.88 5.94
N GLY A 458 -2.20 3.15 5.90
CA GLY A 458 -1.49 4.23 6.60
C GLY A 458 -1.59 4.15 8.13
N TRP A 459 -2.72 3.65 8.64
CA TRP A 459 -2.88 3.31 10.06
C TRP A 459 -1.92 2.17 10.44
N LEU A 460 -1.85 1.09 9.66
CA LEU A 460 -0.90 -0.01 9.90
C LEU A 460 0.57 0.46 9.86
N ASP A 461 0.95 1.34 8.93
CA ASP A 461 2.31 1.88 8.86
C ASP A 461 2.63 2.76 10.08
N GLY A 462 1.72 3.64 10.53
CA GLY A 462 1.90 4.38 11.78
C GLY A 462 2.01 3.48 13.02
N TYR A 463 1.21 2.42 13.07
CA TYR A 463 1.14 1.42 14.15
C TYR A 463 2.43 0.59 14.25
N THR A 464 2.95 0.14 13.11
CA THR A 464 4.20 -0.63 13.00
C THR A 464 5.44 0.22 13.20
N LEU A 465 5.48 1.43 12.64
CA LEU A 465 6.62 2.35 12.80
C LEU A 465 6.78 2.87 14.24
N THR A 466 5.70 2.87 15.03
CA THR A 466 5.75 3.12 16.49
C THR A 466 5.98 1.85 17.34
N GLY A 467 6.18 0.69 16.72
CA GLY A 467 6.71 -0.52 17.35
C GLY A 467 5.71 -1.65 17.60
N ARG A 468 4.47 -1.58 17.12
CA ARG A 468 3.41 -2.57 17.42
C ARG A 468 2.99 -3.35 16.17
N HIS A 469 2.14 -4.36 16.30
CA HIS A 469 1.91 -5.35 15.23
C HIS A 469 0.52 -5.30 14.62
N GLY A 470 0.40 -5.68 13.36
CA GLY A 470 -0.92 -5.83 12.75
C GLY A 470 -0.91 -6.51 11.40
N MET A 471 -2.09 -6.51 10.79
CA MET A 471 -2.33 -6.98 9.43
C MET A 471 -3.28 -6.01 8.73
N PHE A 472 -3.00 -5.70 7.48
CA PHE A 472 -3.93 -5.05 6.55
C PHE A 472 -4.49 -6.16 5.64
N ALA A 473 -5.80 -6.41 5.71
CA ALA A 473 -6.48 -7.36 4.84
C ALA A 473 -7.34 -6.61 3.82
N THR A 474 -7.34 -7.04 2.57
CA THR A 474 -8.11 -6.39 1.50
C THR A 474 -8.39 -7.33 0.31
N TYR A 475 -9.42 -7.02 -0.49
CA TYR A 475 -9.63 -7.61 -1.80
C TYR A 475 -8.40 -7.35 -2.69
N GLU A 476 -7.89 -8.41 -3.31
CA GLU A 476 -6.65 -8.39 -4.11
C GLU A 476 -6.57 -7.22 -5.12
N ALA A 477 -7.63 -6.99 -5.89
CA ALA A 477 -7.66 -5.94 -6.90
C ALA A 477 -7.72 -4.52 -6.31
N PHE A 478 -8.22 -4.35 -5.09
CA PHE A 478 -8.37 -3.04 -4.43
C PHE A 478 -7.16 -2.67 -3.58
N ALA A 479 -6.29 -3.63 -3.25
CA ALA A 479 -4.97 -3.35 -2.69
C ALA A 479 -4.16 -2.35 -3.55
N MET A 480 -4.39 -2.35 -4.87
CA MET A 480 -3.83 -1.37 -5.81
C MET A 480 -4.22 0.08 -5.55
N VAL A 481 -5.31 0.36 -4.83
CA VAL A 481 -5.66 1.71 -4.35
C VAL A 481 -4.59 2.25 -3.40
N SER A 482 -3.98 1.38 -2.58
CA SER A 482 -2.90 1.73 -1.64
C SER A 482 -1.49 1.43 -2.16
N ALA A 483 -1.33 0.95 -3.39
CA ALA A 483 -0.07 0.43 -3.92
C ALA A 483 1.15 1.34 -3.76
N SER A 484 1.00 2.65 -3.93
CA SER A 484 2.13 3.58 -3.76
C SER A 484 2.55 3.72 -2.30
N MET A 485 1.63 3.60 -1.34
CA MET A 485 1.95 3.54 0.09
C MET A 485 2.86 2.34 0.39
N THR A 486 2.51 1.16 -0.12
CA THR A 486 3.35 -0.05 -0.03
C THR A 486 4.75 0.20 -0.60
N MET A 487 4.87 0.92 -1.74
CA MET A 487 6.17 1.32 -2.29
C MET A 487 6.94 2.30 -1.40
N GLN A 488 6.28 3.27 -0.76
CA GLN A 488 6.97 4.23 0.13
C GLN A 488 7.42 3.56 1.43
N GLN A 489 6.60 2.69 2.02
CA GLN A 489 6.98 1.88 3.19
C GLN A 489 8.17 0.95 2.87
N ALA A 490 8.17 0.29 1.71
CA ALA A 490 9.30 -0.54 1.28
C ALA A 490 10.61 0.27 1.14
N LYS A 491 10.56 1.49 0.58
CA LYS A 491 11.73 2.40 0.51
C LYS A 491 12.18 2.87 1.90
N TRP A 492 11.24 3.15 2.79
CA TRP A 492 11.54 3.53 4.17
C TRP A 492 12.27 2.40 4.89
N LEU A 493 11.79 1.16 4.76
CA LEU A 493 12.42 -0.03 5.35
C LEU A 493 13.77 -0.36 4.69
N GLU A 494 13.95 -0.20 3.36
CA GLU A 494 15.25 -0.31 2.69
C GLU A 494 16.26 0.71 3.24
N GLY A 495 15.83 1.96 3.40
CA GLY A 495 16.68 3.01 3.96
C GLY A 495 17.00 2.79 5.45
N ALA A 496 16.04 2.31 6.24
CA ALA A 496 16.21 1.95 7.64
C ALA A 496 17.21 0.78 7.82
N TYR A 497 17.16 -0.23 6.94
CA TYR A 497 18.05 -1.40 6.96
C TYR A 497 19.54 -1.00 6.92
N ASN A 498 19.87 0.16 6.34
CA ASN A 498 21.22 0.67 6.19
C ASN A 498 21.65 1.65 7.32
N LEU A 499 20.86 1.79 8.39
CA LEU A 499 21.10 2.73 9.49
C LEU A 499 21.16 2.00 10.85
N GLU A 500 22.37 1.72 11.34
CA GLU A 500 22.61 0.97 12.59
C GLU A 500 21.89 1.51 13.84
N TRP A 501 21.57 2.81 13.87
CA TRP A 501 20.88 3.47 14.98
C TRP A 501 19.35 3.31 14.95
N ARG A 502 18.77 2.97 13.79
CA ARG A 502 17.32 2.83 13.62
C ARG A 502 16.94 1.37 13.89
N ALA A 503 16.24 1.14 14.99
CA ALA A 503 15.84 -0.20 15.41
C ALA A 503 14.82 -0.79 14.44
N LYS A 504 14.90 -2.11 14.22
CA LYS A 504 13.97 -2.83 13.35
C LYS A 504 12.57 -2.84 13.98
N VAL A 505 11.60 -2.36 13.22
CA VAL A 505 10.17 -2.37 13.56
C VAL A 505 9.52 -3.72 13.19
N PRO A 506 8.33 -4.05 13.75
CA PRO A 506 7.42 -5.03 13.17
C PRO A 506 7.21 -4.84 11.66
N SER A 507 6.93 -5.93 10.95
CA SER A 507 6.71 -5.89 9.50
C SER A 507 5.31 -5.38 9.14
N THR A 508 5.20 -4.69 8.00
CA THR A 508 3.90 -4.39 7.37
C THR A 508 3.39 -5.68 6.74
N ASN A 509 2.38 -6.31 7.35
CA ASN A 509 1.78 -7.56 6.87
C ASN A 509 0.50 -7.25 6.08
N ILE A 510 0.44 -7.72 4.84
CA ILE A 510 -0.68 -7.50 3.91
C ILE A 510 -1.24 -8.84 3.49
N LEU A 511 -2.54 -9.07 3.73
CA LEU A 511 -3.28 -10.22 3.22
C LEU A 511 -4.15 -9.80 2.04
N LEU A 512 -3.85 -10.36 0.86
CA LEU A 512 -4.72 -10.32 -0.30
C LEU A 512 -5.63 -11.54 -0.28
N SER A 513 -6.93 -11.29 -0.17
CA SER A 513 -7.96 -12.32 -0.32
C SER A 513 -9.01 -11.86 -1.31
N SER A 514 -10.10 -12.62 -1.48
CA SER A 514 -11.13 -12.35 -2.50
C SER A 514 -10.49 -12.10 -3.88
N THR A 515 -9.80 -13.12 -4.37
CA THR A 515 -8.78 -13.05 -5.43
C THR A 515 -9.36 -12.91 -6.83
N CYS A 516 -8.49 -12.63 -7.81
CA CYS A 516 -8.85 -12.54 -9.22
C CYS A 516 -9.51 -13.82 -9.77
N TRP A 517 -9.28 -14.98 -9.15
CA TRP A 517 -9.87 -16.26 -9.54
C TRP A 517 -11.30 -16.48 -9.04
N ARG A 518 -11.71 -15.83 -7.93
CA ARG A 518 -12.91 -16.19 -7.15
C ARG A 518 -13.79 -15.00 -6.74
N ASN A 519 -13.82 -13.96 -7.58
CA ASN A 519 -14.74 -12.84 -7.47
C ASN A 519 -16.15 -13.18 -8.03
N ASP A 520 -16.73 -14.27 -7.52
CA ASP A 520 -17.93 -14.94 -8.02
C ASP A 520 -19.16 -14.01 -8.22
N HIS A 521 -19.31 -12.97 -7.38
CA HIS A 521 -20.40 -11.98 -7.48
C HIS A 521 -20.03 -10.72 -8.30
N ASN A 522 -18.74 -10.42 -8.43
CA ASN A 522 -18.26 -9.08 -8.77
C ASN A 522 -17.70 -8.97 -10.20
N GLY A 523 -17.11 -10.06 -10.70
CA GLY A 523 -16.55 -10.12 -12.05
C GLY A 523 -15.33 -9.20 -12.26
N PHE A 524 -15.14 -8.78 -13.52
CA PHE A 524 -13.83 -8.36 -14.05
C PHE A 524 -13.17 -7.15 -13.37
N SER A 525 -13.95 -6.22 -12.79
CA SER A 525 -13.39 -5.06 -12.08
C SER A 525 -12.66 -5.42 -10.78
N HIS A 526 -12.86 -6.63 -10.25
CA HIS A 526 -12.21 -7.13 -9.04
C HIS A 526 -11.15 -8.20 -9.37
N GLN A 527 -10.69 -8.29 -10.63
CA GLN A 527 -9.82 -9.36 -11.11
C GLN A 527 -8.48 -8.79 -11.58
N SER A 528 -7.61 -8.43 -10.64
CA SER A 528 -6.24 -7.94 -10.93
C SER A 528 -5.25 -8.28 -9.79
N PRO A 529 -4.32 -9.24 -10.00
CA PRO A 529 -3.29 -9.61 -9.01
C PRO A 529 -2.04 -8.70 -9.04
N GLU A 530 -2.17 -7.44 -9.48
CA GLU A 530 -1.03 -6.60 -9.86
C GLU A 530 -0.16 -6.11 -8.69
N LEU A 531 -0.68 -6.08 -7.45
CA LEU A 531 0.16 -5.72 -6.29
C LEU A 531 1.28 -6.74 -6.07
N LEU A 532 1.08 -8.00 -6.46
CA LEU A 532 2.13 -9.02 -6.47
C LEU A 532 3.27 -8.61 -7.41
N SER A 533 2.96 -8.25 -8.66
CA SER A 533 3.94 -7.75 -9.65
C SER A 533 4.75 -6.56 -9.12
N LEU A 534 4.09 -5.67 -8.38
CA LEU A 534 4.68 -4.49 -7.78
C LEU A 534 5.62 -4.83 -6.61
N VAL A 535 5.19 -5.68 -5.67
CA VAL A 535 6.02 -6.13 -4.53
C VAL A 535 7.22 -6.96 -5.01
N LEU A 536 7.06 -7.72 -6.10
CA LEU A 536 8.15 -8.51 -6.70
C LEU A 536 9.32 -7.65 -7.18
N ASN A 537 9.03 -6.41 -7.60
CA ASN A 537 10.03 -5.44 -8.08
C ASN A 537 10.59 -4.55 -6.95
N MET A 538 10.18 -4.76 -5.70
CA MET A 538 10.82 -4.16 -4.52
C MET A 538 12.15 -4.83 -4.19
N ARG A 539 12.84 -4.28 -3.19
CA ARG A 539 14.13 -4.78 -2.73
C ARG A 539 13.97 -6.01 -1.83
N GLY A 540 14.59 -7.12 -2.24
CA GLY A 540 14.56 -8.37 -1.52
C GLY A 540 15.14 -8.40 -0.10
N THR A 541 15.82 -7.33 0.32
CA THR A 541 16.15 -7.11 1.74
C THR A 541 14.89 -6.90 2.60
N VAL A 542 13.77 -6.45 2.01
CA VAL A 542 12.54 -6.08 2.70
C VAL A 542 11.25 -6.71 2.14
N SER A 543 11.13 -7.07 0.85
CA SER A 543 9.90 -7.67 0.32
C SER A 543 9.82 -9.19 0.50
N ARG A 544 8.62 -9.71 0.80
CA ARG A 544 8.28 -11.14 0.79
C ARG A 544 6.95 -11.36 0.08
N ILE A 545 6.81 -12.47 -0.64
CA ILE A 545 5.55 -12.86 -1.31
C ILE A 545 5.29 -14.34 -1.04
N TYR A 546 4.19 -14.61 -0.35
CA TYR A 546 3.75 -15.94 0.05
C TYR A 546 2.41 -16.29 -0.60
N LEU A 547 2.32 -17.49 -1.18
CA LEU A 547 1.12 -18.04 -1.80
C LEU A 547 0.82 -19.43 -1.21
N PRO A 548 0.34 -19.52 0.05
CA PRO A 548 -0.04 -20.79 0.65
C PRO A 548 -1.10 -21.52 -0.20
N PRO A 549 -0.99 -22.86 -0.35
CA PRO A 549 -1.98 -23.65 -1.08
C PRO A 549 -3.16 -24.14 -0.21
N ASP A 550 -3.06 -24.06 1.13
CA ASP A 550 -4.09 -24.47 2.09
C ASP A 550 -3.97 -23.73 3.45
N ALA A 551 -4.90 -24.03 4.38
CA ALA A 551 -4.97 -23.38 5.69
C ALA A 551 -3.79 -23.71 6.62
N ASN A 552 -3.19 -24.90 6.51
CA ASN A 552 -2.03 -25.27 7.33
C ASN A 552 -0.79 -24.47 6.92
N CYS A 553 -0.58 -24.29 5.61
CA CYS A 553 0.47 -23.41 5.09
C CYS A 553 0.20 -21.93 5.44
N LEU A 554 -1.06 -21.49 5.39
CA LEU A 554 -1.45 -20.13 5.78
C LEU A 554 -1.11 -19.83 7.25
N LEU A 555 -1.31 -20.78 8.15
CA LEU A 555 -1.04 -20.64 9.59
C LEU A 555 0.45 -20.47 9.88
N ASP A 556 1.32 -21.32 9.32
CA ASP A 556 2.79 -21.22 9.48
C ASP A 556 3.32 -19.89 8.88
N ILE A 557 2.88 -19.53 7.68
CA ILE A 557 3.26 -18.26 7.03
C ILE A 557 2.78 -17.05 7.84
N ALA A 558 1.58 -17.08 8.43
CA ALA A 558 1.09 -15.99 9.27
C ALA A 558 1.90 -15.86 10.57
N ASP A 559 2.20 -16.97 11.24
CA ASP A 559 3.07 -17.01 12.42
C ASP A 559 4.47 -16.44 12.12
N HIS A 560 5.08 -16.85 10.99
CA HIS A 560 6.33 -16.27 10.49
C HIS A 560 6.21 -14.75 10.28
N CYS A 561 5.16 -14.30 9.60
CA CYS A 561 4.96 -12.89 9.29
C CYS A 561 4.82 -12.03 10.55
N PHE A 562 4.05 -12.48 11.56
CA PHE A 562 3.90 -11.80 12.85
C PHE A 562 5.20 -11.77 13.66
N LYS A 563 6.07 -12.78 13.54
CA LYS A 563 7.41 -12.80 14.16
C LYS A 563 8.46 -12.00 13.39
N SER A 564 8.23 -11.72 12.11
CA SER A 564 9.20 -11.04 11.23
C SER A 564 9.41 -9.56 11.58
N ARG A 565 10.51 -8.96 11.09
CA ARG A 565 10.87 -7.56 11.37
C ARG A 565 11.34 -6.80 10.13
N SER A 566 10.73 -5.63 9.92
CA SER A 566 11.06 -4.66 8.87
C SER A 566 10.98 -5.24 7.46
N TYR A 567 10.00 -6.12 7.23
CA TYR A 567 9.59 -6.57 5.91
C TYR A 567 8.26 -5.93 5.48
N VAL A 568 8.00 -5.95 4.18
CA VAL A 568 6.66 -5.90 3.59
C VAL A 568 6.32 -7.34 3.21
N ASN A 569 5.43 -7.96 3.97
CA ASN A 569 4.99 -9.34 3.73
C ASN A 569 3.66 -9.32 2.98
N LEU A 570 3.65 -9.84 1.75
CA LEU A 570 2.43 -10.06 0.99
C LEU A 570 2.02 -11.53 1.09
N ILE A 571 0.88 -11.82 1.70
CA ILE A 571 0.25 -13.14 1.74
C ILE A 571 -0.93 -13.12 0.75
N VAL A 572 -0.98 -14.07 -0.18
CA VAL A 572 -2.07 -14.19 -1.16
C VAL A 572 -2.79 -15.51 -0.93
N GLN A 573 -4.06 -15.44 -0.51
CA GLN A 573 -4.89 -16.59 -0.15
C GLN A 573 -6.36 -16.25 -0.34
N ASP A 574 -7.04 -16.98 -1.22
CA ASP A 574 -8.48 -16.84 -1.39
C ASP A 574 -9.26 -17.39 -0.19
N LYS A 575 -10.50 -16.94 -0.08
CA LYS A 575 -11.40 -17.17 1.05
C LYS A 575 -12.40 -18.30 0.85
N GLN A 576 -12.58 -18.77 -0.39
CA GLN A 576 -13.64 -19.73 -0.73
C GLN A 576 -13.30 -21.16 -0.27
N PRO A 577 -14.27 -22.10 -0.24
CA PRO A 577 -14.00 -23.49 0.09
C PRO A 577 -13.01 -24.14 -0.90
N GLN A 578 -11.84 -24.52 -0.39
CA GLN A 578 -10.71 -25.07 -1.16
C GLN A 578 -10.20 -26.39 -0.60
N PRO A 579 -9.72 -27.32 -1.45
CA PRO A 579 -9.05 -28.54 -1.01
C PRO A 579 -7.89 -28.25 -0.05
N GLN A 580 -7.67 -29.12 0.92
CA GLN A 580 -6.56 -29.03 1.87
C GLN A 580 -5.53 -30.13 1.55
N TRP A 581 -4.24 -29.80 1.51
CA TRP A 581 -3.22 -30.66 0.88
C TRP A 581 -2.25 -31.27 1.88
N LEU A 582 -1.73 -30.49 2.82
CA LEU A 582 -0.64 -30.87 3.71
C LEU A 582 -1.11 -31.02 5.16
N SER A 583 -0.61 -32.05 5.85
CA SER A 583 -0.68 -32.09 7.31
C SER A 583 0.18 -30.95 7.90
N MET A 584 -0.10 -30.51 9.13
CA MET A 584 0.67 -29.41 9.72
C MET A 584 2.20 -29.65 9.73
N PRO A 585 2.74 -30.85 10.06
CA PRO A 585 4.18 -31.11 9.95
C PRO A 585 4.75 -30.96 8.53
N GLU A 586 3.98 -31.36 7.51
CA GLU A 586 4.38 -31.20 6.11
C GLU A 586 4.30 -29.74 5.66
N ALA A 587 3.29 -29.00 6.13
CA ALA A 587 3.13 -27.57 5.87
C ALA A 587 4.31 -26.76 6.45
N VAL A 588 4.72 -27.06 7.69
CA VAL A 588 5.91 -26.46 8.33
C VAL A 588 7.18 -26.77 7.54
N GLU A 589 7.39 -28.02 7.10
CA GLU A 589 8.56 -28.40 6.29
C GLU A 589 8.58 -27.69 4.91
N HIS A 590 7.41 -27.57 4.28
CA HIS A 590 7.19 -26.94 2.99
C HIS A 590 7.40 -25.41 3.05
N CYS A 591 6.80 -24.75 4.03
CA CYS A 591 6.91 -23.30 4.24
C CYS A 591 8.32 -22.90 4.71
N THR A 592 8.97 -23.70 5.56
CA THR A 592 10.38 -23.50 5.96
C THR A 592 11.35 -23.55 4.78
N ARG A 593 11.06 -24.35 3.74
CA ARG A 593 11.83 -24.35 2.48
C ARG A 593 11.39 -23.25 1.50
N GLY A 594 10.11 -22.84 1.56
CA GLY A 594 9.45 -22.02 0.55
C GLY A 594 8.91 -22.81 -0.66
N TYR A 595 9.21 -24.11 -0.77
CA TYR A 595 8.82 -24.98 -1.89
C TYR A 595 8.99 -26.46 -1.52
N GLY A 596 8.39 -27.34 -2.34
CA GLY A 596 8.49 -28.79 -2.18
C GLY A 596 8.07 -29.55 -3.43
N ILE A 597 8.65 -30.73 -3.62
CA ILE A 597 8.17 -31.73 -4.58
C ILE A 597 7.06 -32.53 -3.90
N TRP A 598 5.90 -32.65 -4.52
CA TRP A 598 4.77 -33.43 -4.00
C TRP A 598 4.74 -34.80 -4.70
N ASP A 599 5.52 -35.74 -4.16
CA ASP A 599 5.73 -37.09 -4.68
C ASP A 599 4.43 -37.89 -4.83
N TRP A 600 3.52 -37.77 -3.86
CA TRP A 600 2.19 -38.39 -3.87
C TRP A 600 1.32 -37.95 -5.06
N ALA A 601 1.48 -36.72 -5.53
CA ALA A 601 0.78 -36.19 -6.70
C ALA A 601 1.44 -36.63 -8.02
N GLY A 602 2.77 -36.83 -8.02
CA GLY A 602 3.54 -37.21 -9.20
C GLY A 602 3.52 -38.71 -9.56
N THR A 603 4.36 -39.04 -10.55
CA THR A 603 4.66 -40.40 -11.04
C THR A 603 6.16 -40.63 -11.31
N ASP A 604 7.03 -39.63 -11.12
CA ASP A 604 8.47 -39.76 -11.43
C ASP A 604 9.24 -40.74 -10.52
N GLY A 605 8.71 -41.02 -9.32
CA GLY A 605 9.20 -42.06 -8.40
C GLY A 605 10.49 -41.71 -7.66
N LEU A 606 10.92 -40.45 -7.69
CA LEU A 606 12.09 -39.89 -6.97
C LEU A 606 13.32 -40.83 -6.87
N GLY A 607 14.04 -40.96 -7.98
CA GLY A 607 15.34 -41.67 -8.04
C GLY A 607 16.22 -41.16 -9.18
N ASP A 608 17.19 -41.97 -9.62
CA ASP A 608 18.19 -41.60 -10.63
C ASP A 608 17.61 -41.23 -12.02
N THR A 609 16.33 -41.51 -12.29
CA THR A 609 15.67 -41.15 -13.55
C THR A 609 14.95 -39.81 -13.43
N LYS A 610 15.27 -38.88 -14.33
CA LYS A 610 14.53 -37.61 -14.49
C LYS A 610 13.04 -37.84 -14.81
N PRO A 611 12.15 -36.89 -14.47
CA PRO A 611 10.81 -36.82 -15.03
C PRO A 611 10.85 -36.52 -16.54
N ASP A 612 9.76 -36.82 -17.25
CA ASP A 612 9.52 -36.43 -18.64
C ASP A 612 8.95 -35.01 -18.76
N ILE A 613 8.29 -34.53 -17.69
CA ILE A 613 7.73 -33.18 -17.55
C ILE A 613 7.63 -32.78 -16.06
N VAL A 614 7.83 -31.50 -15.76
CA VAL A 614 7.52 -30.93 -14.44
C VAL A 614 6.25 -30.09 -14.52
N ILE A 615 5.30 -30.31 -13.62
CA ILE A 615 4.16 -29.43 -13.36
C ILE A 615 4.44 -28.69 -12.05
N ALA A 616 4.63 -27.38 -12.13
CA ALA A 616 4.88 -26.51 -10.99
C ALA A 616 3.66 -25.62 -10.70
N CYS A 617 3.42 -25.26 -9.45
CA CYS A 617 2.32 -24.38 -9.06
C CYS A 617 2.67 -23.42 -7.90
N ALA A 618 2.05 -22.24 -7.89
CA ALA A 618 2.10 -21.29 -6.78
C ALA A 618 0.81 -20.47 -6.71
N GLY A 619 0.09 -20.56 -5.60
CA GLY A 619 -1.29 -20.10 -5.43
C GLY A 619 -2.26 -21.27 -5.25
N ASP A 620 -3.22 -21.10 -4.36
CA ASP A 620 -4.26 -22.05 -3.95
C ASP A 620 -5.11 -22.60 -5.11
N VAL A 621 -5.79 -21.74 -5.88
CA VAL A 621 -6.70 -22.14 -6.96
C VAL A 621 -5.95 -22.81 -8.11
N VAL A 622 -4.77 -22.31 -8.45
CA VAL A 622 -3.92 -22.91 -9.51
C VAL A 622 -3.23 -24.18 -9.04
N THR A 623 -3.05 -24.40 -7.74
CA THR A 623 -2.62 -25.70 -7.18
C THR A 623 -3.69 -26.75 -7.43
N MET A 624 -4.97 -26.46 -7.15
CA MET A 624 -6.08 -27.40 -7.43
C MET A 624 -6.09 -27.89 -8.87
N GLU A 625 -5.91 -26.99 -9.85
CA GLU A 625 -5.87 -27.34 -11.27
C GLU A 625 -4.59 -28.08 -11.67
N ALA A 626 -3.44 -27.76 -11.07
CA ALA A 626 -2.19 -28.47 -11.29
C ALA A 626 -2.22 -29.91 -10.77
N ILE A 627 -2.80 -30.16 -9.58
CA ILE A 627 -2.96 -31.51 -9.04
C ILE A 627 -3.96 -32.33 -9.86
N ALA A 628 -5.10 -31.74 -10.24
CA ALA A 628 -6.07 -32.42 -11.10
C ALA A 628 -5.51 -32.72 -12.50
N ALA A 629 -4.64 -31.87 -13.05
CA ALA A 629 -3.90 -32.15 -14.29
C ALA A 629 -2.93 -33.34 -14.14
N ALA A 630 -2.17 -33.37 -13.05
CA ALA A 630 -1.26 -34.47 -12.75
C ALA A 630 -2.01 -35.81 -12.56
N GLU A 631 -3.18 -35.79 -11.92
CA GLU A 631 -4.05 -36.96 -11.76
C GLU A 631 -4.58 -37.48 -13.12
N ILE A 632 -5.08 -36.60 -13.98
CA ILE A 632 -5.53 -36.98 -15.33
C ILE A 632 -4.40 -37.65 -16.12
N LEU A 633 -3.17 -37.10 -16.07
CA LEU A 633 -2.00 -37.71 -16.70
C LEU A 633 -1.64 -39.07 -16.08
N LYS A 634 -1.67 -39.17 -14.74
CA LYS A 634 -1.36 -40.38 -13.97
C LYS A 634 -2.32 -41.54 -14.25
N VAL A 635 -3.60 -41.25 -14.52
CA VAL A 635 -4.61 -42.25 -14.86
C VAL A 635 -4.59 -42.62 -16.35
N ALA A 636 -4.47 -41.63 -17.25
CA ALA A 636 -4.60 -41.85 -18.69
C ALA A 636 -3.28 -42.20 -19.41
N LEU A 637 -2.14 -41.72 -18.89
CA LEU A 637 -0.79 -41.95 -19.43
C LEU A 637 0.18 -42.41 -18.31
N PRO A 638 -0.05 -43.56 -17.65
CA PRO A 638 0.72 -44.00 -16.49
C PRO A 638 2.23 -44.28 -16.76
N GLU A 639 2.64 -44.32 -18.04
CA GLU A 639 4.04 -44.41 -18.45
C GLU A 639 4.77 -43.04 -18.48
N LEU A 640 4.04 -41.92 -18.41
CA LEU A 640 4.62 -40.57 -18.37
C LEU A 640 5.06 -40.21 -16.95
N LYS A 641 6.32 -39.84 -16.77
CA LYS A 641 6.88 -39.39 -15.49
C LYS A 641 6.62 -37.90 -15.26
N VAL A 642 5.56 -37.61 -14.53
CA VAL A 642 5.20 -36.26 -14.08
C VAL A 642 5.82 -36.02 -12.71
N ARG A 643 6.58 -34.93 -12.57
CA ARG A 643 6.92 -34.37 -11.26
C ARG A 643 5.97 -33.23 -10.93
N VAL A 644 5.44 -33.20 -9.71
CA VAL A 644 4.64 -32.08 -9.19
C VAL A 644 5.47 -31.27 -8.20
N VAL A 645 5.51 -29.95 -8.38
CA VAL A 645 6.19 -29.00 -7.47
C VAL A 645 5.19 -27.95 -7.02
N ASN A 646 5.15 -27.64 -5.73
CA ASN A 646 4.46 -26.47 -5.20
C ASN A 646 5.48 -25.46 -4.62
N VAL A 647 5.20 -24.18 -4.79
CA VAL A 647 6.03 -23.06 -4.31
C VAL A 647 5.14 -22.13 -3.48
N VAL A 648 5.49 -21.97 -2.21
CA VAL A 648 4.77 -21.11 -1.24
C VAL A 648 5.50 -19.79 -0.99
N ASP A 649 6.83 -19.76 -0.90
CA ASP A 649 7.61 -18.50 -1.00
C ASP A 649 8.03 -18.30 -2.46
N LEU A 650 7.39 -17.35 -3.14
CA LEU A 650 7.64 -17.07 -4.55
C LEU A 650 9.05 -16.51 -4.78
N MET A 651 9.57 -15.75 -3.83
CA MET A 651 10.87 -15.05 -3.95
C MET A 651 12.05 -15.98 -3.67
N SER A 652 11.79 -17.18 -3.14
CA SER A 652 12.76 -18.30 -3.10
C SER A 652 13.28 -18.70 -4.48
N LEU A 653 12.53 -18.51 -5.58
CA LEU A 653 12.95 -18.93 -6.92
C LEU A 653 14.17 -18.14 -7.47
N TYR A 654 14.41 -16.92 -7.00
CA TYR A 654 15.58 -16.12 -7.34
C TYR A 654 16.89 -16.81 -6.96
N ARG A 655 18.00 -16.47 -7.62
CA ARG A 655 19.34 -16.98 -7.25
C ARG A 655 19.83 -16.26 -5.98
N PRO A 656 20.71 -16.87 -5.15
CA PRO A 656 21.16 -16.29 -3.87
C PRO A 656 21.91 -14.95 -4.00
N LYS A 657 22.39 -14.63 -5.21
CA LYS A 657 23.08 -13.37 -5.54
C LYS A 657 22.14 -12.22 -5.94
N ASP A 658 20.89 -12.54 -6.27
CA ASP A 658 19.87 -11.57 -6.70
C ASP A 658 18.83 -11.34 -5.58
N HIS A 659 18.61 -12.35 -4.71
CA HIS A 659 17.71 -12.28 -3.56
C HIS A 659 18.34 -12.94 -2.32
N PRO A 660 18.25 -12.34 -1.11
CA PRO A 660 19.03 -12.79 0.06
C PRO A 660 18.61 -14.15 0.64
N HIS A 661 17.43 -14.67 0.30
CA HIS A 661 17.00 -16.04 0.63
C HIS A 661 16.86 -16.94 -0.61
N GLY A 662 17.29 -16.49 -1.79
CA GLY A 662 17.07 -17.20 -3.05
C GLY A 662 17.68 -18.61 -3.03
N MET A 663 16.93 -19.62 -3.50
CA MET A 663 17.30 -21.04 -3.45
C MET A 663 18.59 -21.32 -4.23
N SER A 664 19.39 -22.28 -3.76
CA SER A 664 20.71 -22.52 -4.36
C SER A 664 20.63 -23.03 -5.81
N VAL A 665 21.80 -23.17 -6.47
CA VAL A 665 21.84 -23.81 -7.80
C VAL A 665 21.42 -25.27 -7.68
N LYS A 666 21.98 -26.01 -6.72
CA LYS A 666 21.67 -27.43 -6.50
C LYS A 666 20.18 -27.65 -6.24
N ASP A 667 19.59 -26.91 -5.32
CA ASP A 667 18.20 -27.19 -4.92
C ASP A 667 17.20 -26.85 -6.04
N PHE A 668 17.53 -25.87 -6.89
CA PHE A 668 16.78 -25.60 -8.11
C PHE A 668 16.91 -26.73 -9.14
N SER A 669 18.14 -27.22 -9.39
CA SER A 669 18.38 -28.35 -10.29
C SER A 669 17.74 -29.65 -9.78
N ASP A 670 17.79 -29.90 -8.47
CA ASP A 670 17.16 -31.08 -7.86
C ASP A 670 15.63 -31.00 -7.91
N THR A 671 15.04 -29.80 -7.79
CA THR A 671 13.59 -29.57 -7.84
C THR A 671 13.06 -29.59 -9.28
N PHE A 672 13.59 -28.72 -10.14
CA PHE A 672 13.06 -28.44 -11.48
C PHE A 672 13.85 -29.10 -12.63
N THR A 673 14.90 -29.87 -12.34
CA THR A 673 15.94 -30.28 -13.33
C THR A 673 16.69 -29.09 -13.95
N ASP A 674 17.65 -29.36 -14.83
CA ASP A 674 18.36 -28.33 -15.61
C ASP A 674 17.81 -28.16 -17.04
N ASP A 675 17.03 -29.13 -17.53
CA ASP A 675 16.82 -29.42 -18.95
C ASP A 675 15.43 -29.95 -19.31
N VAL A 676 14.61 -30.40 -18.35
CA VAL A 676 13.22 -30.84 -18.60
C VAL A 676 12.28 -29.64 -18.60
N ASP A 677 11.33 -29.61 -19.54
CA ASP A 677 10.28 -28.58 -19.60
C ASP A 677 9.43 -28.50 -18.32
N VAL A 678 9.09 -27.26 -17.92
CA VAL A 678 8.33 -26.97 -16.69
C VAL A 678 7.06 -26.19 -17.05
N ILE A 679 5.89 -26.81 -16.89
CA ILE A 679 4.60 -26.13 -17.01
C ILE A 679 4.31 -25.50 -15.63
N PHE A 680 4.26 -24.17 -15.53
CA PHE A 680 4.10 -23.48 -14.25
C PHE A 680 2.72 -22.81 -14.17
N ALA A 681 1.82 -23.33 -13.33
CA ALA A 681 0.51 -22.76 -13.04
C ALA A 681 0.62 -21.72 -11.90
N PHE A 682 0.50 -20.43 -12.22
CA PHE A 682 0.78 -19.32 -11.32
C PHE A 682 -0.47 -18.46 -11.08
N HIS A 683 -0.62 -17.99 -9.85
CA HIS A 683 -1.69 -17.08 -9.44
C HIS A 683 -1.71 -15.75 -10.21
N GLY A 684 -0.55 -15.09 -10.30
CA GLY A 684 -0.42 -13.77 -10.91
C GLY A 684 -0.22 -13.80 -12.42
N TYR A 685 0.26 -12.69 -12.98
CA TYR A 685 0.63 -12.64 -14.40
C TYR A 685 1.87 -13.53 -14.69
N PRO A 686 1.83 -14.39 -15.72
CA PRO A 686 2.88 -15.40 -15.96
C PRO A 686 4.28 -14.82 -16.23
N GLY A 687 4.38 -13.55 -16.64
CA GLY A 687 5.65 -12.84 -16.82
C GLY A 687 6.54 -12.83 -15.57
N ALA A 688 5.95 -12.84 -14.37
CA ALA A 688 6.66 -12.87 -13.11
C ALA A 688 7.57 -14.11 -12.95
N ILE A 689 7.10 -15.28 -13.40
CA ILE A 689 7.87 -16.53 -13.32
C ILE A 689 9.12 -16.44 -14.20
N HIS A 690 9.00 -15.92 -15.42
CA HIS A 690 10.15 -15.71 -16.32
C HIS A 690 11.16 -14.69 -15.77
N GLN A 691 10.71 -13.68 -15.02
CA GLN A 691 11.57 -12.75 -14.28
C GLN A 691 12.31 -13.46 -13.11
N LEU A 692 11.63 -14.32 -12.36
CA LEU A 692 12.16 -15.05 -11.22
C LEU A 692 13.23 -16.09 -11.61
N VAL A 693 12.99 -16.88 -12.67
CA VAL A 693 13.93 -17.92 -13.13
C VAL A 693 15.03 -17.39 -14.05
N HIS A 694 15.13 -16.07 -14.26
CA HIS A 694 16.05 -15.49 -15.25
C HIS A 694 17.52 -15.87 -15.00
N GLY A 695 18.11 -16.61 -15.95
CA GLY A 695 19.48 -17.11 -15.88
C GLY A 695 19.69 -18.18 -14.81
N ARG A 696 18.66 -18.98 -14.54
CA ARG A 696 18.76 -20.40 -14.16
C ARG A 696 19.13 -21.26 -15.39
N PRO A 697 19.46 -22.55 -15.22
CA PRO A 697 19.68 -23.48 -16.34
C PRO A 697 18.45 -23.62 -17.23
N ASP A 698 18.66 -23.33 -18.52
CA ASP A 698 17.66 -23.26 -19.61
C ASP A 698 16.31 -22.65 -19.19
N ALA A 699 16.32 -21.35 -18.86
CA ALA A 699 15.16 -20.63 -18.34
C ALA A 699 13.95 -20.58 -19.30
N ASP A 700 14.15 -20.78 -20.61
CA ASP A 700 13.07 -20.71 -21.61
C ASP A 700 12.17 -21.95 -21.59
N ARG A 701 12.58 -23.04 -20.93
CA ARG A 701 11.76 -24.25 -20.70
C ARG A 701 10.69 -24.06 -19.61
N PHE A 702 10.71 -22.93 -18.88
CA PHE A 702 9.63 -22.56 -17.97
C PHE A 702 8.48 -21.92 -18.75
N ARG A 703 7.36 -22.64 -18.83
CA ARG A 703 6.16 -22.25 -19.59
C ARG A 703 5.07 -21.85 -18.60
N ALA A 704 5.09 -20.58 -18.23
CA ALA A 704 4.18 -20.06 -17.21
C ALA A 704 2.78 -19.79 -17.78
N ARG A 705 1.76 -20.21 -17.02
CA ARG A 705 0.36 -19.87 -17.18
C ARG A 705 -0.13 -19.19 -15.90
N GLY A 706 -1.11 -18.31 -16.01
CA GLY A 706 -1.65 -17.56 -14.88
C GLY A 706 -2.67 -16.54 -15.37
N PHE A 707 -2.88 -15.46 -14.62
CA PHE A 707 -3.87 -14.44 -15.00
C PHE A 707 -3.45 -13.69 -16.28
N ARG A 708 -4.42 -13.43 -17.17
CA ARG A 708 -4.21 -12.97 -18.54
C ARG A 708 -5.22 -11.91 -19.01
N GLU A 709 -5.77 -11.13 -18.08
CA GLU A 709 -6.82 -10.14 -18.38
C GLU A 709 -8.05 -10.77 -19.05
N GLN A 710 -8.44 -11.98 -18.62
CA GLN A 710 -9.64 -12.67 -19.10
C GLN A 710 -10.52 -13.07 -17.91
N GLY A 711 -11.74 -12.56 -17.87
CA GLY A 711 -12.67 -12.84 -16.78
C GLY A 711 -13.97 -12.06 -16.92
N THR A 712 -14.93 -12.39 -16.06
CA THR A 712 -16.25 -11.77 -15.92
C THR A 712 -16.93 -12.38 -14.68
N THR A 713 -18.17 -12.00 -14.38
CA THR A 713 -19.04 -12.79 -13.50
C THR A 713 -19.39 -14.11 -14.22
N THR A 714 -18.78 -15.21 -13.80
CA THR A 714 -18.92 -16.55 -14.39
C THR A 714 -18.63 -17.62 -13.32
N THR A 715 -18.69 -18.90 -13.69
CA THR A 715 -18.45 -20.01 -12.76
C THR A 715 -16.94 -20.14 -12.40
N PRO A 716 -16.60 -20.68 -11.22
CA PRO A 716 -15.21 -20.80 -10.77
C PRO A 716 -14.26 -21.50 -11.75
N PHE A 717 -14.68 -22.57 -12.42
CA PHE A 717 -13.83 -23.23 -13.41
C PHE A 717 -13.73 -22.45 -14.73
N ASP A 718 -14.78 -21.74 -15.13
CA ASP A 718 -14.71 -20.88 -16.33
C ASP A 718 -13.70 -19.74 -16.18
N MET A 719 -13.46 -19.25 -14.94
CA MET A 719 -12.38 -18.29 -14.67
C MET A 719 -10.98 -18.85 -14.97
N VAL A 720 -10.68 -20.10 -14.59
CA VAL A 720 -9.39 -20.73 -14.95
C VAL A 720 -9.32 -21.15 -16.42
N VAL A 721 -10.44 -21.58 -17.03
CA VAL A 721 -10.54 -21.91 -18.46
C VAL A 721 -10.30 -20.69 -19.36
N ARG A 722 -10.84 -19.52 -19.01
CA ARG A 722 -10.62 -18.25 -19.73
C ARG A 722 -9.15 -17.84 -19.78
N ASN A 723 -8.44 -18.01 -18.66
CA ASN A 723 -7.01 -17.75 -18.56
C ASN A 723 -6.17 -18.94 -19.09
N LYS A 724 -6.82 -20.09 -19.33
CA LYS A 724 -6.26 -21.35 -19.81
C LYS A 724 -5.28 -22.00 -18.81
N VAL A 725 -5.52 -21.82 -17.51
CA VAL A 725 -4.75 -22.41 -16.39
C VAL A 725 -5.49 -23.57 -15.72
N ASP A 726 -6.63 -23.97 -16.28
CA ASP A 726 -7.39 -25.17 -15.95
C ASP A 726 -6.64 -26.48 -16.25
N ARG A 727 -7.05 -27.54 -15.56
CA ARG A 727 -6.49 -28.90 -15.70
C ARG A 727 -6.40 -29.42 -17.13
N TYR A 728 -7.36 -29.12 -18.00
CA TYR A 728 -7.37 -29.63 -19.38
C TYR A 728 -6.30 -28.94 -20.24
N HIS A 729 -6.16 -27.61 -20.13
CA HIS A 729 -5.06 -26.89 -20.78
C HIS A 729 -3.68 -27.25 -20.20
N LEU A 730 -3.57 -27.56 -18.91
CA LEU A 730 -2.32 -28.03 -18.30
C LEU A 730 -1.94 -29.45 -18.77
N VAL A 731 -2.89 -30.38 -18.90
CA VAL A 731 -2.68 -31.71 -19.51
C VAL A 731 -2.22 -31.58 -20.96
N MET A 732 -2.87 -30.73 -21.76
CA MET A 732 -2.47 -30.47 -23.15
C MET A 732 -1.06 -29.89 -23.26
N ASP A 733 -0.65 -29.01 -22.34
CA ASP A 733 0.71 -28.47 -22.30
C ASP A 733 1.75 -29.50 -21.85
N ALA A 734 1.43 -30.37 -20.89
CA ALA A 734 2.32 -31.46 -20.51
C ALA A 734 2.59 -32.39 -21.69
N ILE A 735 1.54 -32.83 -22.41
CA ILE A 735 1.66 -33.65 -23.63
C ILE A 735 2.46 -32.91 -24.72
N ASN A 736 2.24 -31.60 -24.88
CA ASN A 736 2.93 -30.83 -25.92
C ASN A 736 4.43 -30.67 -25.68
N ASN A 737 4.88 -30.55 -24.43
CA ASN A 737 6.28 -30.21 -24.13
C ASN A 737 7.10 -31.37 -23.57
N ALA A 738 6.47 -32.44 -23.06
CA ALA A 738 7.19 -33.65 -22.64
C ALA A 738 8.01 -34.24 -23.80
N HIS A 739 9.28 -34.57 -23.51
CA HIS A 739 10.20 -35.15 -24.51
C HIS A 739 9.80 -36.58 -24.92
N TYR A 740 9.17 -37.30 -24.00
CA TYR A 740 8.53 -38.59 -24.24
C TYR A 740 7.01 -38.43 -24.29
N ARG A 741 6.37 -39.17 -25.21
CA ARG A 741 4.91 -39.21 -25.37
C ARG A 741 4.46 -40.68 -25.49
N PRO A 742 3.87 -41.27 -24.45
CA PRO A 742 3.38 -42.65 -24.50
C PRO A 742 2.14 -42.80 -25.41
N GLU A 743 1.75 -44.05 -25.69
CA GLU A 743 0.52 -44.37 -26.42
C GLU A 743 -0.71 -43.78 -25.71
N GLY A 744 -1.71 -43.32 -26.47
CA GLY A 744 -2.87 -42.59 -25.94
C GLY A 744 -2.69 -41.06 -25.79
N SER A 745 -1.46 -40.53 -25.96
CA SER A 745 -1.21 -39.09 -25.81
C SER A 745 -2.01 -38.20 -26.77
N HIS A 746 -2.28 -38.65 -27.99
CA HIS A 746 -3.05 -37.85 -28.97
C HIS A 746 -4.54 -37.86 -28.65
N GLU A 747 -5.04 -39.02 -28.25
CA GLU A 747 -6.40 -39.26 -27.82
C GLU A 747 -6.72 -38.43 -26.57
N LEU A 748 -5.78 -38.31 -25.61
CA LEU A 748 -5.97 -37.54 -24.38
C LEU A 748 -6.03 -36.03 -24.65
N TYR A 749 -5.21 -35.56 -25.60
CA TYR A 749 -5.28 -34.20 -26.10
C TYR A 749 -6.65 -33.90 -26.71
N GLN A 750 -7.17 -34.78 -27.58
CA GLN A 750 -8.52 -34.63 -28.17
C GLN A 750 -9.64 -34.70 -27.12
N TRP A 751 -9.48 -35.53 -26.08
CA TRP A 751 -10.43 -35.59 -24.95
C TRP A 751 -10.43 -34.28 -24.15
N CYS A 752 -9.27 -33.67 -23.90
CA CYS A 752 -9.18 -32.36 -23.25
C CYS A 752 -9.85 -31.26 -24.09
N GLU A 753 -9.64 -31.24 -25.41
CA GLU A 753 -10.35 -30.33 -26.32
C GLU A 753 -11.87 -30.55 -26.26
N SER A 754 -12.35 -31.80 -26.20
CA SER A 754 -13.78 -32.10 -26.11
C SER A 754 -14.40 -31.71 -24.77
N GLN A 755 -13.67 -31.84 -23.65
CA GLN A 755 -14.17 -31.35 -22.35
C GLN A 755 -14.23 -29.81 -22.29
N LEU A 756 -13.33 -29.11 -22.97
CA LEU A 756 -13.38 -27.64 -23.07
C LEU A 756 -14.55 -27.13 -23.92
N VAL A 757 -14.91 -27.85 -25.00
CA VAL A 757 -16.14 -27.59 -25.77
C VAL A 757 -17.37 -27.87 -24.90
N ARG A 758 -17.44 -29.05 -24.27
CA ARG A 758 -18.54 -29.45 -23.39
C ARG A 758 -18.74 -28.49 -22.22
N HIS A 759 -17.65 -28.03 -21.58
CA HIS A 759 -17.67 -26.99 -20.54
C HIS A 759 -18.37 -25.73 -21.03
N SER A 760 -17.97 -25.24 -22.21
CA SER A 760 -18.47 -24.00 -22.81
C SER A 760 -19.97 -24.06 -23.09
N GLU A 761 -20.50 -25.23 -23.43
CA GLU A 761 -21.94 -25.47 -23.60
C GLU A 761 -22.64 -25.66 -22.23
N TYR A 762 -22.05 -26.46 -21.34
CA TYR A 762 -22.63 -26.86 -20.06
C TYR A 762 -22.86 -25.67 -19.12
N ILE A 763 -21.90 -24.77 -18.95
CA ILE A 763 -22.05 -23.62 -18.04
C ILE A 763 -23.15 -22.65 -18.49
N VAL A 764 -23.40 -22.56 -19.81
CA VAL A 764 -24.43 -21.67 -20.38
C VAL A 764 -25.83 -22.27 -20.23
N GLU A 765 -25.95 -23.59 -20.36
CA GLU A 765 -27.22 -24.31 -20.16
C GLU A 765 -27.57 -24.49 -18.67
N ASN A 766 -26.58 -24.78 -17.82
CA ASN A 766 -26.77 -25.25 -16.45
C ASN A 766 -26.43 -24.21 -15.37
N LEU A 767 -25.78 -23.10 -15.74
CA LEU A 767 -25.37 -22.00 -14.84
C LEU A 767 -24.46 -22.41 -13.67
N GLN A 768 -23.76 -23.54 -13.82
CA GLN A 768 -22.82 -24.11 -12.85
C GLN A 768 -21.72 -24.89 -13.57
N ASP A 769 -20.60 -25.13 -12.90
CA ASP A 769 -19.52 -25.99 -13.43
C ASP A 769 -19.96 -27.45 -13.57
N MET A 770 -19.28 -28.19 -14.47
CA MET A 770 -19.52 -29.61 -14.70
C MET A 770 -19.37 -30.43 -13.41
N PRO A 771 -20.21 -31.45 -13.14
CA PRO A 771 -20.15 -32.23 -11.90
C PRO A 771 -18.75 -32.80 -11.59
N GLU A 772 -18.05 -33.36 -12.58
CA GLU A 772 -16.69 -33.90 -12.42
C GLU A 772 -15.60 -32.85 -12.14
N ILE A 773 -15.93 -31.56 -12.19
CA ILE A 773 -15.07 -30.45 -11.79
C ILE A 773 -15.45 -29.95 -10.39
N ARG A 774 -16.75 -29.67 -10.19
CA ARG A 774 -17.30 -29.15 -8.93
C ARG A 774 -17.12 -30.16 -7.78
N ASP A 775 -17.43 -31.42 -8.05
CA ASP A 775 -17.46 -32.52 -7.09
C ASP A 775 -16.13 -33.29 -7.06
N TRP A 776 -15.08 -32.78 -7.71
CA TRP A 776 -13.75 -33.41 -7.75
C TRP A 776 -13.12 -33.53 -6.36
N GLN A 777 -12.60 -34.72 -6.07
CA GLN A 777 -11.74 -35.07 -4.95
C GLN A 777 -10.55 -35.90 -5.48
N LEU A 778 -9.39 -35.81 -4.83
CA LEU A 778 -8.20 -36.56 -5.23
C LEU A 778 -8.33 -38.06 -4.91
N GLY A 779 -8.00 -38.93 -5.86
CA GLY A 779 -8.02 -40.38 -5.68
C GLY A 779 -9.42 -41.02 -5.61
N ASP A 780 -10.47 -40.19 -5.57
CA ASP A 780 -11.83 -40.58 -5.91
C ASP A 780 -11.87 -40.94 -7.40
N ASP A 781 -12.84 -41.75 -7.82
CA ASP A 781 -12.72 -42.53 -9.06
C ASP A 781 -12.91 -41.67 -10.32
N ALA A 782 -11.86 -40.93 -10.74
CA ALA A 782 -11.76 -40.16 -11.98
C ALA A 782 -12.07 -41.01 -13.23
N SER A 783 -12.07 -42.33 -13.06
CA SER A 783 -12.74 -43.32 -13.89
C SER A 783 -14.13 -42.88 -14.39
N GLY A 784 -14.92 -42.10 -13.63
CA GLY A 784 -16.22 -41.59 -14.10
C GLY A 784 -16.16 -40.83 -15.43
N ALA A 785 -15.11 -40.02 -15.64
CA ALA A 785 -14.87 -39.30 -16.89
C ALA A 785 -13.80 -39.94 -17.78
N VAL A 786 -12.82 -40.64 -17.18
CA VAL A 786 -11.66 -41.22 -17.88
C VAL A 786 -11.88 -42.69 -18.32
N THR A 787 -12.82 -43.46 -17.74
CA THR A 787 -13.12 -44.81 -18.29
C THR A 787 -13.79 -44.76 -19.66
N GLN A 788 -14.44 -43.64 -20.03
CA GLN A 788 -14.92 -43.43 -21.39
C GLN A 788 -13.77 -43.50 -22.42
N PHE A 789 -12.55 -43.19 -22.01
CA PHE A 789 -11.33 -43.29 -22.80
C PHE A 789 -10.94 -44.74 -23.14
N GLY A 790 -11.18 -45.69 -22.22
CA GLY A 790 -10.93 -47.12 -22.41
C GLY A 790 -12.11 -47.91 -22.98
N GLY A 791 -13.28 -47.28 -23.12
CA GLY A 791 -14.55 -47.93 -23.46
C GLY A 791 -14.65 -48.34 -24.93
N LYS A 792 -14.37 -49.61 -25.26
CA LYS A 792 -14.59 -50.19 -26.60
C LYS A 792 -16.07 -50.23 -27.00
N GLN A 793 -16.62 -49.11 -27.49
CA GLN A 793 -17.90 -49.08 -28.21
C GLN A 793 -17.72 -48.72 -29.69
N VAL A 794 -17.57 -49.75 -30.52
CA VAL A 794 -17.75 -49.62 -31.97
C VAL A 794 -19.24 -49.63 -32.29
N ALA A 795 -19.84 -48.44 -32.39
CA ALA A 795 -21.17 -48.24 -32.99
C ALA A 795 -21.03 -47.92 -34.50
N PRO A 796 -21.99 -48.33 -35.35
CA PRO A 796 -21.75 -48.41 -36.80
C PRO A 796 -21.84 -47.07 -37.54
N ARG A 797 -21.03 -46.93 -38.60
CA ARG A 797 -21.14 -45.84 -39.58
C ARG A 797 -22.54 -45.84 -40.24
N PRO A 798 -23.24 -44.71 -40.33
CA PRO A 798 -24.39 -44.56 -41.22
C PRO A 798 -23.98 -44.80 -42.68
N GLY A 799 -24.75 -45.62 -43.40
CA GLY A 799 -24.49 -45.94 -44.81
C GLY A 799 -24.87 -44.80 -45.76
N ALA A 800 -24.28 -44.81 -46.97
CA ALA A 800 -24.61 -43.83 -48.01
C ALA A 800 -25.87 -44.22 -48.81
N GLY A 801 -26.66 -43.21 -49.20
CA GLY A 801 -27.85 -43.34 -50.05
C GLY A 801 -29.12 -42.76 -49.39
N THR A 802 -30.05 -42.11 -50.10
CA THR A 802 -30.09 -41.80 -51.55
C THR A 802 -30.92 -40.53 -51.80
N VAL A 803 -30.65 -39.78 -52.87
CA VAL A 803 -31.42 -38.59 -53.25
C VAL A 803 -32.75 -38.97 -53.91
N ALA A 804 -33.85 -38.37 -53.46
CA ALA A 804 -35.15 -38.36 -54.14
C ALA A 804 -35.77 -36.94 -54.09
N ARG A 805 -36.65 -36.59 -55.04
CA ARG A 805 -37.05 -35.19 -55.33
C ARG A 805 -38.51 -35.12 -55.81
N ARG A 806 -39.24 -34.04 -55.45
CA ARG A 806 -40.59 -33.61 -55.95
C ARG A 806 -41.78 -34.50 -55.51
N ALA A 807 -43.04 -34.01 -55.43
CA ALA A 807 -43.62 -32.65 -55.37
C ALA A 807 -45.14 -32.70 -55.04
N GLY A 808 -45.73 -31.55 -54.64
CA GLY A 808 -47.19 -31.32 -54.56
C GLY A 808 -47.84 -31.64 -53.19
N GLY A 809 -48.95 -31.01 -52.80
CA GLY A 809 -49.61 -29.82 -53.37
C GLY A 809 -51.03 -29.54 -52.82
N LYS A 810 -51.29 -28.29 -52.40
CA LYS A 810 -52.59 -27.60 -52.11
C LYS A 810 -53.74 -28.36 -51.39
N GLY A 811 -54.16 -27.83 -50.24
CA GLY A 811 -55.45 -28.10 -49.58
C GLY A 811 -55.88 -26.90 -48.70
N THR A 812 -57.17 -26.67 -48.46
CA THR A 812 -57.69 -25.35 -47.99
C THR A 812 -58.94 -25.37 -47.10
N VAL A 813 -59.02 -24.37 -46.21
CA VAL A 813 -60.22 -23.59 -45.78
C VAL A 813 -61.06 -24.02 -44.54
N ALA A 814 -61.37 -22.98 -43.72
CA ALA A 814 -62.51 -22.74 -42.79
C ALA A 814 -62.61 -23.39 -41.39
N LYS A 815 -63.42 -22.87 -40.42
CA LYS A 815 -63.80 -21.47 -40.00
C LYS A 815 -64.81 -21.47 -38.80
N ALA A 816 -64.56 -20.72 -37.71
CA ALA A 816 -65.52 -20.24 -36.67
C ALA A 816 -64.76 -19.20 -35.77
N GLN A 817 -65.25 -18.10 -35.18
CA GLN A 817 -66.55 -17.59 -34.64
C GLN A 817 -67.00 -18.27 -33.32
N ALA A 818 -67.31 -17.59 -32.21
CA ALA A 818 -67.28 -16.16 -31.80
C ALA A 818 -67.11 -16.07 -30.24
N ALA A 819 -67.37 -15.03 -29.42
CA ALA A 819 -68.05 -13.72 -29.55
C ALA A 819 -67.68 -12.71 -28.40
N ASP A 820 -68.33 -11.54 -28.41
CA ASP A 820 -68.77 -10.63 -27.32
C ASP A 820 -67.82 -9.89 -26.32
N THR A 821 -67.84 -8.55 -26.47
CA THR A 821 -67.48 -7.42 -25.57
C THR A 821 -68.71 -7.02 -24.69
N PRO A 822 -68.82 -5.88 -23.93
CA PRO A 822 -67.94 -4.68 -23.78
C PRO A 822 -67.80 -4.06 -22.35
N ALA A 823 -67.18 -2.84 -22.33
CA ALA A 823 -67.47 -1.69 -21.44
C ALA A 823 -66.70 -1.50 -20.10
N ALA A 824 -66.38 -0.27 -19.63
CA ALA A 824 -66.28 1.04 -20.30
C ALA A 824 -65.68 2.17 -19.39
N ARG A 825 -64.94 3.13 -20.01
CA ARG A 825 -64.63 4.53 -19.56
C ARG A 825 -63.79 4.69 -18.27
N GLY A 826 -62.99 5.74 -18.07
CA GLY A 826 -62.63 6.94 -18.86
C GLY A 826 -62.19 8.08 -17.90
N ALA A 827 -61.77 9.29 -18.32
CA ALA A 827 -61.19 9.78 -19.57
C ALA A 827 -60.78 11.27 -19.41
N ASP A 828 -59.61 11.69 -19.93
CA ASP A 828 -59.24 13.05 -20.41
C ASP A 828 -57.87 12.89 -21.12
N VAL A 829 -57.64 13.24 -22.39
CA VAL A 829 -57.68 14.57 -23.07
C VAL A 829 -56.64 15.50 -22.44
N GLY A 830 -55.55 15.95 -23.09
CA GLY A 830 -55.30 16.36 -24.49
C GLY A 830 -54.76 17.82 -24.44
N ASP A 831 -53.96 18.39 -25.34
CA ASP A 831 -53.39 17.95 -26.63
C ASP A 831 -52.19 18.89 -26.98
N THR A 832 -51.17 18.37 -27.67
CA THR A 832 -50.55 18.90 -28.93
C THR A 832 -49.02 18.74 -29.04
N GLY A 833 -48.59 18.05 -30.11
CA GLY A 833 -47.41 18.31 -30.97
C GLY A 833 -45.97 18.47 -30.40
N LYS A 834 -44.89 18.08 -31.09
CA LYS A 834 -44.71 17.42 -32.40
C LYS A 834 -43.36 16.67 -32.44
N GLN A 835 -43.18 15.82 -33.45
CA GLN A 835 -42.08 14.85 -33.59
C GLN A 835 -40.75 15.45 -34.08
N ALA A 836 -39.63 14.86 -33.65
CA ALA A 836 -38.50 14.46 -34.51
C ALA A 836 -37.63 13.39 -33.79
N GLN A 837 -37.01 12.46 -34.53
CA GLN A 837 -36.04 11.46 -34.02
C GLN A 837 -34.70 11.54 -34.79
N PRO A 838 -33.59 10.93 -34.29
CA PRO A 838 -32.21 11.32 -34.64
C PRO A 838 -31.45 10.35 -35.56
N GLY A 839 -30.21 10.74 -35.90
CA GLY A 839 -29.14 9.95 -36.56
C GLY A 839 -28.11 10.88 -37.23
N ALA A 840 -26.83 10.54 -37.43
CA ALA A 840 -26.06 9.35 -37.04
C ALA A 840 -24.52 9.67 -37.05
N ASP A 841 -23.67 8.67 -36.89
CA ASP A 841 -22.28 8.77 -36.41
C ASP A 841 -21.12 9.04 -37.42
N ALA A 842 -20.08 9.70 -36.90
CA ALA A 842 -18.63 9.40 -37.10
C ALA A 842 -18.00 9.58 -38.52
N PRO A 843 -16.74 9.14 -38.80
CA PRO A 843 -15.51 9.87 -38.39
C PRO A 843 -14.41 10.00 -39.48
N SER A 844 -13.28 10.68 -39.17
CA SER A 844 -11.89 10.12 -39.20
C SER A 844 -10.72 11.01 -39.73
N LYS A 845 -9.51 10.70 -39.21
CA LYS A 845 -8.15 10.63 -39.84
C LYS A 845 -7.45 11.85 -40.53
N LYS A 846 -6.41 12.32 -39.82
CA LYS A 846 -4.95 12.24 -40.15
C LYS A 846 -4.28 13.00 -41.33
N ASP A 847 -3.15 13.62 -40.94
CA ASP A 847 -1.81 13.72 -41.60
C ASP A 847 -1.51 14.74 -42.75
N ALA A 848 -0.25 15.21 -42.70
CA ALA A 848 0.66 15.66 -43.80
C ALA A 848 0.60 17.08 -44.43
N ASP A 849 1.28 18.04 -43.77
CA ASP A 849 2.50 18.75 -44.27
C ASP A 849 2.42 19.73 -45.50
N VAL A 850 3.56 20.35 -45.85
CA VAL A 850 3.97 20.98 -47.13
C VAL A 850 3.90 22.53 -47.30
N LYS A 851 4.99 23.18 -46.86
CA LYS A 851 5.82 24.23 -47.58
C LYS A 851 5.40 25.72 -47.77
N LYS A 852 6.41 26.56 -47.45
CA LYS A 852 6.93 27.78 -48.15
C LYS A 852 6.18 29.14 -48.08
N GLY A 853 6.98 30.22 -47.99
CA GLY A 853 6.57 31.63 -48.14
C GLY A 853 7.29 32.59 -47.16
N THR A 854 8.62 32.74 -47.20
CA THR A 854 9.36 33.85 -47.88
C THR A 854 9.15 35.27 -47.33
N ASP A 855 10.25 35.86 -46.82
CA ASP A 855 10.69 37.27 -46.90
C ASP A 855 9.66 38.41 -46.64
N LEU A 856 9.85 39.30 -45.65
CA LEU A 856 10.76 40.46 -45.81
C LEU A 856 11.03 41.25 -44.50
N LYS A 857 12.25 41.83 -44.44
CA LYS A 857 12.70 43.12 -43.85
C LYS A 857 11.75 43.91 -42.92
N LYS A 858 12.19 44.18 -41.68
CA LYS A 858 12.77 45.46 -41.20
C LYS A 858 11.90 46.73 -41.37
N ASP A 859 11.55 47.37 -40.25
CA ASP A 859 12.16 48.64 -39.80
C ASP A 859 11.66 49.01 -38.38
N THR A 860 12.54 49.20 -37.39
CA THR A 860 13.01 50.50 -36.83
C THR A 860 11.93 51.51 -36.40
N GLY A 861 11.94 51.89 -35.11
CA GLY A 861 11.37 53.17 -34.66
C GLY A 861 10.59 53.10 -33.34
N PRO A 862 10.99 53.83 -32.27
CA PRO A 862 10.28 53.82 -30.99
C PRO A 862 9.29 54.98 -30.84
N LYS A 863 8.32 54.84 -29.94
CA LYS A 863 7.74 55.98 -29.20
C LYS A 863 7.15 55.56 -27.85
N LYS A 864 7.34 56.42 -26.85
CA LYS A 864 6.75 56.30 -25.52
C LYS A 864 5.27 56.66 -25.57
N LYS A 865 4.44 55.93 -24.83
CA LYS A 865 3.70 56.52 -23.71
C LYS A 865 3.45 55.47 -22.63
#